data_AF-A0A4P2R0N3-F1
#
_entry.id   AF-A0A4P2R0N3-F1
#
_cell.length_a   1.000
_cell.length_b   1.000
_cell.length_c   1.000
_cell.angle_alpha   90.00
_cell.angle_beta   90.00
_cell.angle_gamma   90.00
#
_symmetry.space_group_name_H-M   'P 1'
#
loop_
_entity.id
_entity.type
_entity.pdbx_description
1 polymer ?
#
loop_
_entity_poly.entity_id
_entity_poly.type
_entity_poly.pdbx_seq_one_letter_code
_entity_poly.pdbx_strand_id
1 'polypeptide(L)'
;MTTESPLAAAGSPRHAAPAALHPALVLSAYLEPLVRGRRVAVLGDATIGLADRLLQRGARLVHAYDPDAARVAEKLARSAPGRQPHPSFAVFDGDLGVRDGAFDTLVIPDLSIFADPAETLRRARRLTAASGTAVIASPNPDVARGLLPAGARRGAAPGYYALYDLVALQFKQVRMVGQAPFVGYTVAEFAPKGEPEVSVDTSILDGSEEPEWFIAVAGERLPRLDAFAVIELPFADFPVAAAGPSAEALTEAEGRAERLGGELAALRTRHQRDREDAGARAESAIATAARLAEAEAEIEARGARLRDVEARAGDAHVRAERLAHQIRDMEEELRSQRDRATRLAKQLDDEKRVRTKVELELGMIRNKPEIAGARDRLDAATAELEGARARIAELEARPAVAAPDPALAARVEELEAAAAGARRELSKITADRDAARRRAQESERALEEARRAAAKHEEIEAARAELARERDRLKERVDRLERENRALEEQRSALDARRQLLEARIVELEQRVVTLEQRAAELEKRDAGEAAAAEIASLETALRDRGHVIASLKAQLLESERVGKELVDELGTVFTSGTAEPGGPGQTTGGGPGGAPPGNGGQGDAVEALRQQLDALARSAAASEADLRAASWKIAQLERELSESRDTAGAPQALHEELEQALVAAQAEIASLRRAAEREEAAAARQDVGVGAAGEARQDASAAPEDAGEARHDGSAAREEVGAAHDDVAGARQDASAAHDDVAGARQDASAARDDVAGAREELGVPPEVIEQAVLLQQVASAVEAGV
;
A
#
# COMPACT_ATOMS: atom_id res chain seq x y z
N MET A 1 29.83 -10.93 57.76
CA MET A 1 30.38 -10.84 56.39
C MET A 1 29.22 -10.58 55.46
N THR A 2 29.22 -9.42 54.79
CA THR A 2 28.20 -9.05 53.81
C THR A 2 28.62 -9.52 52.43
N THR A 3 27.65 -10.06 51.71
CA THR A 3 27.66 -10.46 50.32
C THR A 3 28.26 -9.42 49.37
N GLU A 4 29.26 -9.82 48.58
CA GLU A 4 29.38 -9.43 47.18
C GLU A 4 29.69 -10.69 46.37
N SER A 5 29.00 -10.88 45.24
CA SER A 5 29.14 -12.06 44.37
C SER A 5 29.38 -11.60 42.93
N PRO A 6 30.50 -11.97 42.28
CA PRO A 6 30.74 -11.64 40.88
C PRO A 6 29.96 -12.60 39.98
N LEU A 7 28.67 -12.32 39.76
CA LEU A 7 27.78 -13.13 38.92
C LEU A 7 27.41 -12.40 37.63
N ALA A 8 28.34 -12.37 36.67
CA ALA A 8 28.19 -11.65 35.40
C ALA A 8 28.94 -12.32 34.23
N ALA A 9 28.57 -13.54 33.84
CA ALA A 9 29.10 -14.23 32.65
C ALA A 9 28.18 -15.35 32.11
N ALA A 10 26.87 -15.13 32.03
CA ALA A 10 25.94 -16.11 31.43
C ALA A 10 24.76 -15.42 30.74
N GLY A 11 24.56 -15.70 29.45
CA GLY A 11 23.41 -15.20 28.68
C GLY A 11 23.74 -14.23 27.55
N SER A 12 24.70 -14.56 26.66
CA SER A 12 24.82 -13.87 25.37
C SER A 12 23.51 -14.02 24.59
N PRO A 13 22.85 -12.93 24.16
CA PRO A 13 21.63 -13.04 23.35
C PRO A 13 21.95 -13.67 21.99
N ARG A 14 21.17 -14.68 21.60
CA ARG A 14 21.22 -15.31 20.26
C ARG A 14 21.21 -14.20 19.21
N HIS A 15 22.29 -14.06 18.44
CA HIS A 15 22.39 -13.01 17.43
C HIS A 15 21.32 -13.20 16.36
N ALA A 16 20.40 -12.23 16.27
CA ALA A 16 19.82 -11.91 14.97
C ALA A 16 20.95 -11.52 14.02
N ALA A 17 20.81 -11.81 12.72
CA ALA A 17 21.83 -11.49 11.73
C ALA A 17 22.28 -10.01 11.87
N PRO A 18 23.60 -9.74 11.96
CA PRO A 18 24.09 -8.40 12.28
C PRO A 18 23.60 -7.39 11.24
N ALA A 19 23.07 -6.27 11.72
CA ALA A 19 22.70 -5.16 10.84
C ALA A 19 23.97 -4.61 10.18
N ALA A 20 23.92 -4.42 8.85
CA ALA A 20 25.09 -4.01 8.08
C ALA A 20 25.72 -2.73 8.63
N LEU A 21 27.06 -2.71 8.71
CA LEU A 21 27.82 -1.65 9.35
C LEU A 21 27.63 -0.31 8.62
N HIS A 22 27.01 0.66 9.29
CA HIS A 22 26.60 1.94 8.71
C HIS A 22 27.28 3.13 9.41
N PRO A 23 27.74 4.17 8.68
CA PRO A 23 28.44 5.34 9.25
C PRO A 23 27.79 5.99 10.46
N ALA A 24 26.46 6.15 10.45
CA ALA A 24 25.72 6.82 11.52
C ALA A 24 25.76 6.07 12.88
N LEU A 25 26.26 4.83 12.94
CA LEU A 25 26.38 4.08 14.19
C LEU A 25 27.37 4.71 15.18
N VAL A 26 28.37 5.48 14.72
CA VAL A 26 29.29 6.22 15.60
C VAL A 26 28.57 7.26 16.46
N LEU A 27 27.45 7.82 15.96
CA LEU A 27 26.61 8.76 16.69
C LEU A 27 26.07 8.17 17.99
N SER A 28 25.92 6.84 18.09
CA SER A 28 25.48 6.19 19.33
C SER A 28 26.46 6.41 20.49
N ALA A 29 27.77 6.43 20.23
CA ALA A 29 28.78 6.73 21.23
C ALA A 29 29.00 8.26 21.37
N TYR A 30 29.18 8.98 20.26
CA TYR A 30 29.47 10.43 20.29
C TYR A 30 28.35 11.26 20.97
N LEU A 31 27.09 10.81 20.88
CA LEU A 31 25.95 11.51 21.46
C LEU A 31 25.53 10.98 22.84
N GLU A 32 26.29 10.08 23.49
CA GLU A 32 25.94 9.55 24.83
C GLU A 32 25.64 10.67 25.86
N PRO A 33 26.41 11.78 25.95
CA PRO A 33 26.11 12.90 26.85
C PRO A 33 24.78 13.64 26.56
N LEU A 34 24.20 13.44 25.36
CA LEU A 34 22.92 14.04 24.98
C LEU A 34 21.74 13.10 25.25
N VAL A 35 21.92 11.79 25.04
CA VAL A 35 20.81 10.83 25.11
C VAL A 35 20.62 10.20 26.48
N ARG A 36 21.67 10.11 27.31
CA ARG A 36 21.62 9.45 28.63
C ARG A 36 20.52 10.05 29.54
N GLY A 37 19.56 9.21 29.92
CA GLY A 37 18.38 9.57 30.73
C GLY A 37 17.28 10.35 29.97
N ARG A 38 17.44 10.62 28.68
CA ARG A 38 16.58 11.52 27.88
C ARG A 38 15.60 10.79 26.96
N ARG A 39 14.59 11.53 26.49
CA ARG A 39 13.61 11.06 25.49
C ARG A 39 14.13 11.39 24.10
N VAL A 40 14.37 10.37 23.28
CA VAL A 40 15.05 10.52 21.98
C VAL A 40 14.10 10.22 20.83
N ALA A 41 14.12 11.06 19.79
CA ALA A 41 13.59 10.74 18.47
C ALA A 41 14.72 10.43 17.51
N VAL A 42 14.55 9.42 16.66
CA VAL A 42 15.37 9.18 15.47
C VAL A 42 14.46 9.36 14.26
N LEU A 43 14.77 10.28 13.36
CA LEU A 43 14.06 10.46 12.09
C LEU A 43 14.97 9.95 10.97
N GLY A 44 14.79 8.72 10.53
CA GLY A 44 15.76 8.04 9.66
C GLY A 44 15.42 6.59 9.38
N ASP A 45 16.26 5.92 8.59
CA ASP A 45 16.12 4.51 8.26
C ASP A 45 16.18 3.63 9.53
N ALA A 46 15.10 2.89 9.78
CA ALA A 46 14.94 2.02 10.95
C ALA A 46 15.82 0.76 10.90
N THR A 47 16.29 0.35 9.71
CA THR A 47 17.12 -0.85 9.52
C THR A 47 18.49 -0.73 10.15
N ILE A 48 19.08 0.47 10.11
CA ILE A 48 20.41 0.83 10.64
C ILE A 48 20.65 0.31 12.08
N GLY A 49 19.62 0.27 12.94
CA GLY A 49 19.79 -0.16 14.34
C GLY A 49 20.43 0.89 15.26
N LEU A 50 20.56 2.14 14.80
CA LEU A 50 20.99 3.27 15.62
C LEU A 50 20.07 3.47 16.83
N ALA A 51 18.76 3.27 16.67
CA ALA A 51 17.77 3.42 17.73
C ALA A 51 18.04 2.46 18.91
N ASP A 52 18.37 1.21 18.62
CA ASP A 52 18.72 0.19 19.62
C ASP A 52 20.02 0.55 20.35
N ARG A 53 21.06 1.01 19.62
CA ARG A 53 22.33 1.45 20.23
C ARG A 53 22.15 2.69 21.10
N LEU A 54 21.30 3.65 20.72
CA LEU A 54 20.99 4.82 21.56
C LEU A 54 20.24 4.43 22.85
N LEU A 55 19.39 3.40 22.80
CA LEU A 55 18.73 2.83 23.98
C LEU A 55 19.73 2.12 24.90
N GLN A 56 20.65 1.32 24.34
CA GLN A 56 21.77 0.70 25.07
C GLN A 56 22.70 1.72 25.72
N ARG A 57 22.88 2.90 25.09
CA ARG A 57 23.63 4.06 25.61
C ARG A 57 22.85 4.87 26.67
N GLY A 58 21.77 4.29 27.20
CA GLY A 58 21.06 4.79 28.37
C GLY A 58 19.99 5.85 28.06
N ALA A 59 19.49 5.95 26.83
CA ALA A 59 18.27 6.72 26.57
C ALA A 59 17.09 6.19 27.40
N ARG A 60 16.23 7.09 27.90
CA ARG A 60 15.04 6.70 28.67
C ARG A 60 13.96 6.09 27.78
N LEU A 61 13.84 6.57 26.55
CA LEU A 61 13.03 6.01 25.48
C LEU A 61 13.62 6.46 24.14
N VAL A 62 13.43 5.64 23.11
CA VAL A 62 13.79 5.97 21.73
C VAL A 62 12.57 5.69 20.84
N HIS A 63 12.12 6.69 20.08
CA HIS A 63 11.13 6.52 19.02
C HIS A 63 11.83 6.73 17.67
N ALA A 64 11.80 5.72 16.81
CA ALA A 64 12.29 5.79 15.44
C ALA A 64 11.12 6.01 14.47
N TYR A 65 11.24 7.02 13.62
CA TYR A 65 10.30 7.34 12.56
C TYR A 65 11.00 7.25 11.22
N ASP A 66 10.57 6.32 10.36
CA ASP A 66 11.16 6.07 9.04
C ASP A 66 10.17 6.54 7.96
N PRO A 67 10.59 7.32 6.94
CA PRO A 67 9.72 7.73 5.83
C PRO A 67 9.23 6.56 4.94
N ASP A 68 9.73 5.33 5.12
CA ASP A 68 9.33 4.15 4.37
C ASP A 68 8.54 3.15 5.22
N ALA A 69 7.24 3.03 4.94
CA ALA A 69 6.34 2.13 5.65
C ALA A 69 6.73 0.64 5.52
N ALA A 70 7.45 0.24 4.47
CA ALA A 70 7.89 -1.15 4.31
C ALA A 70 9.00 -1.50 5.32
N ARG A 71 9.97 -0.62 5.55
CA ARG A 71 11.02 -0.81 6.58
C ARG A 71 10.44 -0.80 7.99
N VAL A 72 9.43 0.03 8.26
CA VAL A 72 8.70 0.01 9.54
C VAL A 72 7.97 -1.32 9.75
N ALA A 73 7.23 -1.79 8.74
CA ALA A 73 6.53 -3.08 8.81
C ALA A 73 7.51 -4.26 8.99
N GLU A 74 8.64 -4.26 8.27
CA GLU A 74 9.70 -5.27 8.43
C GLU A 74 10.28 -5.27 9.84
N LYS A 75 10.59 -4.09 10.40
CA LYS A 75 11.12 -3.99 11.78
C LYS A 75 10.09 -4.44 12.80
N LEU A 76 8.83 -4.01 12.70
CA LEU A 76 7.76 -4.46 13.59
C LEU A 76 7.53 -5.99 13.51
N ALA A 77 7.68 -6.60 12.34
CA ALA A 77 7.61 -8.06 12.17
C ALA A 77 8.82 -8.81 12.77
N ARG A 78 10.03 -8.21 12.73
CA ARG A 78 11.24 -8.76 13.37
C ARG A 78 11.29 -8.51 14.89
N SER A 79 10.67 -7.44 15.37
CA SER A 79 10.62 -7.04 16.79
C SER A 79 9.58 -7.85 17.58
N ALA A 80 9.92 -9.11 17.89
CA ALA A 80 9.15 -9.91 18.84
C ALA A 80 9.01 -9.16 20.19
N PRO A 81 7.84 -9.21 20.86
CA PRO A 81 7.58 -8.49 22.11
C PRO A 81 8.33 -9.11 23.30
N GLY A 82 9.63 -8.81 23.37
CA GLY A 82 10.52 -9.18 24.46
C GLY A 82 10.19 -8.43 25.76
N ARG A 83 10.67 -8.97 26.89
CA ARG A 83 10.50 -8.37 28.23
C ARG A 83 11.53 -7.26 28.54
N GLN A 84 12.25 -6.79 27.52
CA GLN A 84 13.31 -5.78 27.61
C GLN A 84 12.82 -4.43 27.04
N PRO A 85 13.51 -3.31 27.34
CA PRO A 85 13.27 -2.06 26.63
C PRO A 85 13.67 -2.20 25.16
N HIS A 86 12.75 -1.86 24.25
CA HIS A 86 12.99 -1.81 22.81
C HIS A 86 12.56 -0.43 22.27
N PRO A 87 13.14 0.07 21.16
CA PRO A 87 12.67 1.29 20.53
C PRO A 87 11.23 1.14 20.00
N SER A 88 10.47 2.23 20.01
CA SER A 88 9.20 2.31 19.27
C SER A 88 9.49 2.62 17.81
N PHE A 89 8.82 1.95 16.86
CA PHE A 89 8.96 2.20 15.42
C PHE A 89 7.62 2.68 14.83
N ALA A 90 7.66 3.72 14.00
CA ALA A 90 6.50 4.29 13.32
C ALA A 90 6.88 4.86 11.95
N VAL A 91 5.88 5.15 11.11
CA VAL A 91 6.08 5.82 9.80
C VAL A 91 6.22 7.33 10.03
N PHE A 92 7.13 7.98 9.31
CA PHE A 92 7.27 9.45 9.31
C PHE A 92 6.33 10.09 8.27
N ASP A 93 5.03 10.08 8.57
CA ASP A 93 3.99 10.70 7.74
C ASP A 93 2.94 11.45 8.59
N GLY A 94 2.20 12.37 7.97
CA GLY A 94 1.04 13.04 8.56
C GLY A 94 1.31 13.77 9.88
N ASP A 95 0.38 13.60 10.82
CA ASP A 95 0.56 13.92 12.24
C ASP A 95 1.03 12.66 12.97
N LEU A 96 2.13 12.78 13.71
CA LEU A 96 2.76 11.68 14.46
C LEU A 96 2.07 11.40 15.81
N GLY A 97 1.00 12.13 16.16
CA GLY A 97 0.24 11.93 17.40
C GLY A 97 1.01 12.31 18.68
N VAL A 98 2.09 13.08 18.54
CA VAL A 98 2.96 13.52 19.64
C VAL A 98 2.99 15.04 19.73
N ARG A 99 2.93 15.56 20.96
CA ARG A 99 2.95 17.00 21.24
C ARG A 99 4.24 17.68 20.74
N ASP A 100 4.16 18.97 20.44
CA ASP A 100 5.34 19.83 20.29
C ASP A 100 6.25 19.72 21.55
N GLY A 101 7.57 19.65 21.33
CA GLY A 101 8.55 19.38 22.38
C GLY A 101 8.47 17.97 22.99
N ALA A 102 7.96 16.98 22.26
CA ALA A 102 7.91 15.59 22.70
C ALA A 102 9.28 15.00 23.04
N PHE A 103 10.38 15.45 22.43
CA PHE A 103 11.71 14.84 22.61
C PHE A 103 12.75 15.82 23.12
N ASP A 104 13.62 15.36 24.02
CA ASP A 104 14.71 16.16 24.60
C ASP A 104 15.96 16.14 23.69
N THR A 105 16.08 15.13 22.84
CA THR A 105 17.11 15.02 21.81
C THR A 105 16.51 14.38 20.55
N LEU A 106 16.87 14.88 19.38
CA LEU A 106 16.41 14.37 18.09
C LEU A 106 17.61 14.11 17.20
N VAL A 107 17.62 12.99 16.48
CA VAL A 107 18.71 12.58 15.59
C VAL A 107 18.17 12.28 14.19
N ILE A 108 18.67 12.99 13.17
CA ILE A 108 18.54 12.61 11.76
C ILE A 108 19.88 12.01 11.35
N PRO A 109 19.99 10.68 11.15
CA PRO A 109 21.25 10.02 10.80
C PRO A 109 21.64 10.16 9.32
N ASP A 110 20.68 10.47 8.45
CA ASP A 110 20.89 10.85 7.06
C ASP A 110 19.71 11.73 6.60
N LEU A 111 19.97 12.99 6.26
CA LEU A 111 18.97 13.93 5.77
C LEU A 111 18.58 13.68 4.30
N SER A 112 19.41 12.97 3.52
CA SER A 112 19.22 12.76 2.07
C SER A 112 18.12 11.75 1.72
N ILE A 113 17.68 10.94 2.68
CA ILE A 113 16.57 9.99 2.48
C ILE A 113 15.21 10.70 2.34
N PHE A 114 15.10 11.93 2.85
CA PHE A 114 13.86 12.71 2.84
C PHE A 114 13.71 13.51 1.53
N ALA A 115 12.49 13.55 0.98
CA ALA A 115 12.22 14.25 -0.29
C ALA A 115 12.19 15.79 -0.13
N ASP A 116 11.75 16.29 1.03
CA ASP A 116 11.88 17.71 1.42
C ASP A 116 12.66 17.81 2.73
N PRO A 117 13.97 18.10 2.66
CA PRO A 117 14.80 18.37 3.84
C PRO A 117 14.32 19.58 4.67
N ALA A 118 13.75 20.62 4.04
CA ALA A 118 13.33 21.82 4.75
C ALA A 118 12.04 21.58 5.56
N GLU A 119 11.07 20.84 5.03
CA GLU A 119 9.89 20.39 5.79
C GLU A 119 10.29 19.41 6.90
N THR A 120 11.19 18.48 6.61
CA THR A 120 11.71 17.53 7.61
C THR A 120 12.34 18.27 8.79
N LEU A 121 13.10 19.34 8.52
CA LEU A 121 13.71 20.18 9.57
C LEU A 121 12.69 21.06 10.31
N ARG A 122 11.66 21.58 9.64
CA ARG A 122 10.53 22.26 10.31
C ARG A 122 9.82 21.32 11.30
N ARG A 123 9.55 20.07 10.91
CA ARG A 123 8.96 19.04 11.77
C ARG A 123 9.90 18.64 12.91
N ALA A 124 11.18 18.41 12.62
CA ALA A 124 12.19 18.12 13.62
C ALA A 124 12.30 19.22 14.68
N ARG A 125 12.18 20.50 14.29
CA ARG A 125 12.18 21.63 15.23
C ARG A 125 10.95 21.64 16.14
N ARG A 126 9.76 21.27 15.65
CA ARG A 126 8.54 21.12 16.47
C ARG A 126 8.66 19.97 17.47
N LEU A 127 9.18 18.82 17.03
CA LEU A 127 9.36 17.63 17.87
C LEU A 127 10.42 17.84 18.98
N THR A 128 11.43 18.68 18.73
CA THR A 128 12.51 18.99 19.67
C THR A 128 12.04 20.02 20.72
N ALA A 129 12.17 19.67 22.00
CA ALA A 129 11.88 20.58 23.13
C ALA A 129 12.72 21.87 23.06
N ALA A 130 12.22 22.97 23.64
CA ALA A 130 12.91 24.26 23.64
C ALA A 130 14.35 24.17 24.17
N SER A 131 14.54 23.51 25.31
CA SER A 131 15.87 23.22 25.89
C SER A 131 16.55 21.96 25.33
N GLY A 132 16.04 21.38 24.25
CA GLY A 132 16.53 20.15 23.64
C GLY A 132 17.69 20.39 22.66
N THR A 133 18.12 19.31 21.99
CA THR A 133 19.14 19.36 20.95
C THR A 133 18.75 18.49 19.76
N ALA A 134 18.79 19.04 18.56
CA ALA A 134 18.72 18.27 17.33
C ALA A 134 20.15 17.99 16.81
N VAL A 135 20.36 16.81 16.24
CA VAL A 135 21.60 16.42 15.57
C VAL A 135 21.23 15.93 14.18
N ILE A 136 21.74 16.59 13.15
CA ILE A 136 21.36 16.35 11.75
C ILE A 136 22.60 16.04 10.94
N ALA A 137 22.71 14.81 10.46
CA ALA A 137 23.78 14.36 9.58
C ALA A 137 23.34 14.41 8.10
N SER A 138 24.27 14.81 7.24
CA SER A 138 24.15 14.76 5.77
C SER A 138 25.45 14.17 5.21
N PRO A 139 25.41 13.20 4.30
CA PRO A 139 26.62 12.70 3.67
C PRO A 139 27.24 13.80 2.80
N ASN A 140 28.57 13.90 2.79
CA ASN A 140 29.28 14.85 1.95
C ASN A 140 29.14 14.43 0.47
N PRO A 141 28.53 15.26 -0.41
CA PRO A 141 28.35 14.93 -1.82
C PRO A 141 29.67 14.86 -2.58
N ASP A 142 30.71 15.58 -2.13
CA ASP A 142 31.97 15.76 -2.85
C ASP A 142 32.95 14.57 -2.68
N VAL A 143 32.72 13.70 -1.68
CA VAL A 143 33.62 12.57 -1.37
C VAL A 143 33.36 11.38 -2.28
N ALA A 144 34.30 11.14 -3.21
CA ALA A 144 34.24 10.08 -4.21
C ALA A 144 34.31 8.64 -3.65
N ARG A 145 34.95 8.43 -2.49
CA ARG A 145 35.04 7.11 -1.83
C ARG A 145 34.95 7.29 -0.31
N GLY A 146 34.03 6.55 0.32
CA GLY A 146 33.95 6.45 1.77
C GLY A 146 34.60 5.19 2.35
N LEU A 147 34.84 5.21 3.67
CA LEU A 147 35.25 4.07 4.49
C LEU A 147 34.17 2.99 4.53
N LEU A 148 32.90 3.39 4.55
CA LEU A 148 31.72 2.53 4.48
C LEU A 148 30.76 3.05 3.39
N PRO A 149 29.86 2.21 2.85
CA PRO A 149 28.83 2.66 1.93
C PRO A 149 27.94 3.75 2.57
N ALA A 150 27.67 4.82 1.83
CA ALA A 150 26.65 5.80 2.16
C ALA A 150 25.32 5.46 1.46
N GLY A 151 24.22 6.05 1.95
CA GLY A 151 22.90 5.89 1.34
C GLY A 151 22.88 6.32 -0.13
N ALA A 152 21.98 5.71 -0.91
CA ALA A 152 21.90 5.78 -2.38
C ALA A 152 21.61 7.19 -2.98
N ARG A 153 21.68 8.26 -2.18
CA ARG A 153 21.40 9.65 -2.56
C ARG A 153 22.53 10.64 -2.21
N ARG A 154 23.74 10.18 -1.85
CA ARG A 154 24.91 11.05 -1.51
C ARG A 154 25.07 12.26 -2.45
N GLY A 155 25.02 12.06 -3.76
CA GLY A 155 25.20 13.14 -4.76
C GLY A 155 24.07 14.19 -4.84
N ALA A 156 22.96 14.00 -4.12
CA ALA A 156 21.86 14.96 -3.98
C ALA A 156 21.71 15.49 -2.54
N ALA A 157 22.64 15.16 -1.65
CA ALA A 157 22.58 15.55 -0.25
C ALA A 157 23.02 17.01 -0.03
N PRO A 158 22.46 17.73 0.97
CA PRO A 158 22.95 19.04 1.35
C PRO A 158 24.42 18.99 1.82
N GLY A 159 25.33 19.59 1.04
CA GLY A 159 26.71 19.84 1.45
C GLY A 159 26.81 20.89 2.58
N TYR A 160 28.03 21.13 3.08
CA TYR A 160 28.32 21.88 4.32
C TYR A 160 27.47 23.15 4.52
N TYR A 161 27.52 24.09 3.56
CA TYR A 161 26.82 25.38 3.68
C TYR A 161 25.30 25.22 3.59
N ALA A 162 24.80 24.38 2.67
CA ALA A 162 23.38 24.11 2.52
C ALA A 162 22.77 23.45 3.77
N LEU A 163 23.49 22.52 4.40
CA LEU A 163 23.08 21.93 5.68
C LEU A 163 23.07 22.98 6.80
N TYR A 164 24.09 23.83 6.88
CA TYR A 164 24.14 24.90 7.88
C TYR A 164 22.96 25.86 7.74
N ASP A 165 22.70 26.38 6.54
CA ASP A 165 21.62 27.34 6.28
C ASP A 165 20.24 26.75 6.58
N LEU A 166 19.98 25.52 6.11
CA LEU A 166 18.72 24.80 6.36
C LEU A 166 18.45 24.60 7.87
N VAL A 167 19.48 24.31 8.66
CA VAL A 167 19.36 24.10 10.11
C VAL A 167 19.31 25.43 10.88
N ALA A 168 20.07 26.44 10.46
CA ALA A 168 20.09 27.77 11.06
C ALA A 168 18.76 28.53 10.91
N LEU A 169 17.99 28.24 9.85
CA LEU A 169 16.60 28.71 9.70
C LEU A 169 15.64 28.18 10.79
N GLN A 170 15.99 27.09 11.47
CA GLN A 170 15.13 26.43 12.47
C GLN A 170 15.66 26.54 13.91
N PHE A 171 16.97 26.67 14.10
CA PHE A 171 17.63 26.63 15.40
C PHE A 171 18.57 27.82 15.64
N LYS A 172 18.48 28.43 16.84
CA LYS A 172 19.19 29.66 17.22
C LYS A 172 20.71 29.51 17.28
N GLN A 173 21.20 28.31 17.61
CA GLN A 173 22.63 27.99 17.61
C GLN A 173 22.84 26.68 16.86
N VAL A 174 23.87 26.66 16.00
CA VAL A 174 24.29 25.49 15.23
C VAL A 174 25.81 25.34 15.35
N ARG A 175 26.28 24.13 15.65
CA ARG A 175 27.69 23.74 15.58
C ARG A 175 27.82 22.67 14.49
N MET A 176 28.63 22.96 13.48
CA MET A 176 29.03 21.95 12.50
C MET A 176 30.13 21.07 13.08
N VAL A 177 30.05 19.77 12.83
CA VAL A 177 31.02 18.73 13.18
C VAL A 177 31.23 17.88 11.92
N GLY A 178 32.46 17.43 11.67
CA GLY A 178 32.76 16.49 10.58
C GLY A 178 32.96 15.07 11.12
N GLN A 179 32.42 14.08 10.42
CA GLN A 179 32.81 12.68 10.58
C GLN A 179 33.73 12.32 9.40
N ALA A 180 35.03 12.27 9.65
CA ALA A 180 36.06 11.83 8.71
C ALA A 180 36.36 10.33 8.89
N PRO A 181 36.92 9.65 7.88
CA PRO A 181 37.42 8.29 8.04
C PRO A 181 38.63 8.26 8.99
N PHE A 182 38.84 7.13 9.66
CA PHE A 182 40.06 6.84 10.39
C PHE A 182 40.42 5.37 10.19
N VAL A 183 41.63 5.11 9.69
CA VAL A 183 42.17 3.76 9.49
C VAL A 183 43.54 3.72 10.18
N GLY A 184 43.70 2.80 11.13
CA GLY A 184 44.92 2.67 11.91
C GLY A 184 45.05 1.31 12.56
N TYR A 185 46.24 1.00 13.06
CA TYR A 185 46.53 -0.23 13.79
C TYR A 185 46.66 0.06 15.28
N THR A 186 46.04 -0.77 16.12
CA THR A 186 46.29 -0.75 17.57
C THR A 186 47.57 -1.55 17.86
N VAL A 187 48.55 -0.90 18.49
CA VAL A 187 49.78 -1.54 18.96
C VAL A 187 49.82 -1.40 20.49
N ALA A 188 49.75 -2.52 21.20
CA ALA A 188 49.67 -2.55 22.66
C ALA A 188 50.63 -3.60 23.27
N GLU A 189 51.16 -3.30 24.45
CA GLU A 189 51.84 -4.30 25.28
C GLU A 189 50.79 -5.26 25.89
N PHE A 190 51.06 -6.57 25.90
CA PHE A 190 50.14 -7.57 26.45
C PHE A 190 50.03 -7.58 28.00
N ALA A 191 50.94 -6.89 28.70
CA ALA A 191 51.00 -6.84 30.15
C ALA A 191 51.50 -5.46 30.67
N PRO A 192 50.80 -4.36 30.35
CA PRO A 192 51.26 -3.01 30.66
C PRO A 192 51.26 -2.76 32.18
N LYS A 193 52.22 -1.95 32.65
CA LYS A 193 52.34 -1.59 34.08
C LYS A 193 51.46 -0.39 34.45
N GLY A 194 50.15 -0.58 34.38
CA GLY A 194 49.14 0.42 34.70
C GLY A 194 48.00 0.43 33.67
N GLU A 195 47.18 1.47 33.71
CA GLU A 195 46.22 1.73 32.63
C GLU A 195 47.00 2.24 31.40
N PRO A 196 46.79 1.68 30.20
CA PRO A 196 47.51 2.10 29.00
C PRO A 196 47.04 3.48 28.51
N GLU A 197 47.98 4.38 28.24
CA GLU A 197 47.69 5.68 27.64
C GLU A 197 47.41 5.52 26.13
N VAL A 198 46.30 6.09 25.66
CA VAL A 198 45.88 6.01 24.25
C VAL A 198 46.48 7.17 23.46
N SER A 199 47.56 6.90 22.74
CA SER A 199 48.14 7.82 21.76
C SER A 199 47.58 7.59 20.36
N VAL A 200 47.41 8.67 19.60
CA VAL A 200 47.02 8.63 18.19
C VAL A 200 48.11 9.37 17.39
N ASP A 201 48.85 8.63 16.57
CA ASP A 201 49.84 9.19 15.66
C ASP A 201 49.26 9.30 14.24
N THR A 202 49.22 10.52 13.71
CA THR A 202 48.76 10.81 12.34
C THR A 202 49.89 11.27 11.42
N SER A 203 51.16 11.14 11.83
CA SER A 203 52.33 11.65 11.08
C SER A 203 52.59 10.96 9.74
N ILE A 204 51.89 9.84 9.47
CA ILE A 204 51.90 9.13 8.18
C ILE A 204 51.02 9.84 7.14
N LEU A 205 50.08 10.70 7.55
CA LEU A 205 49.21 11.44 6.66
C LEU A 205 49.83 12.80 6.29
N ASP A 206 49.86 13.12 4.98
CA ASP A 206 50.30 14.43 4.47
C ASP A 206 49.32 15.58 4.81
N GLY A 207 48.18 15.29 5.44
CA GLY A 207 47.14 16.25 5.83
C GLY A 207 46.04 15.64 6.70
N SER A 208 44.96 16.38 6.91
CA SER A 208 43.73 15.82 7.50
C SER A 208 42.93 15.09 6.43
N GLU A 209 42.35 13.95 6.80
CA GLU A 209 41.27 13.32 6.02
C GLU A 209 40.06 14.26 5.90
N GLU A 210 39.31 14.13 4.80
CA GLU A 210 38.11 14.92 4.54
C GLU A 210 36.87 14.33 5.25
N PRO A 211 35.94 15.16 5.77
CA PRO A 211 34.69 14.66 6.34
C PRO A 211 33.80 13.97 5.30
N GLU A 212 33.49 12.69 5.53
CA GLU A 212 32.48 11.94 4.77
C GLU A 212 31.04 12.34 5.09
N TRP A 213 30.80 12.89 6.29
CA TRP A 213 29.50 13.39 6.72
C TRP A 213 29.65 14.71 7.46
N PHE A 214 28.74 15.65 7.14
CA PHE A 214 28.55 16.89 7.88
C PHE A 214 27.44 16.71 8.91
N ILE A 215 27.72 17.04 10.17
CA ILE A 215 26.81 16.84 11.30
C ILE A 215 26.54 18.21 11.95
N ALA A 216 25.32 18.71 11.82
CA ALA A 216 24.85 19.92 12.50
C ALA A 216 24.25 19.56 13.87
N VAL A 217 24.91 19.99 14.96
CA VAL A 217 24.38 19.91 16.33
C VAL A 217 23.74 21.26 16.66
N ALA A 218 22.44 21.27 16.93
CA ALA A 218 21.64 22.50 16.94
C ALA A 218 20.63 22.60 18.11
N GLY A 219 20.36 23.82 18.58
CA GLY A 219 19.45 24.06 19.71
C GLY A 219 19.35 25.52 20.12
N GLU A 220 18.72 25.80 21.27
CA GLU A 220 18.76 27.14 21.89
C GLU A 220 20.09 27.41 22.60
N ARG A 221 20.75 26.36 23.09
CA ARG A 221 22.09 26.37 23.70
C ARG A 221 22.84 25.12 23.25
N LEU A 222 24.03 25.29 22.69
CA LEU A 222 24.87 24.15 22.27
C LEU A 222 25.33 23.33 23.49
N PRO A 223 25.19 21.99 23.47
CA PRO A 223 25.69 21.15 24.54
C PRO A 223 27.22 20.99 24.46
N ARG A 224 27.84 20.71 25.60
CA ARG A 224 29.20 20.19 25.64
C ARG A 224 29.20 18.79 25.04
N LEU A 225 30.02 18.63 24.00
CA LEU A 225 30.46 17.37 23.43
C LEU A 225 31.98 17.48 23.31
N ASP A 226 32.67 16.34 23.22
CA ASP A 226 34.10 16.32 23.00
C ASP A 226 34.44 16.87 21.60
N ALA A 227 35.52 17.64 21.51
CA ALA A 227 35.94 18.31 20.27
C ALA A 227 36.50 17.33 19.22
N PHE A 228 36.91 16.14 19.68
CA PHE A 228 37.46 15.06 18.87
C PHE A 228 37.16 13.74 19.59
N ALA A 229 36.87 12.68 18.84
CA ALA A 229 36.67 11.33 19.37
C ALA A 229 37.01 10.29 18.28
N VAL A 230 37.81 9.29 18.63
CA VAL A 230 37.99 8.08 17.81
C VAL A 230 37.02 7.03 18.34
N ILE A 231 36.24 6.41 17.45
CA ILE A 231 35.17 5.47 17.82
C ILE A 231 35.41 4.18 17.04
N GLU A 232 35.78 3.12 17.75
CA GLU A 232 35.97 1.79 17.17
C GLU A 232 34.64 1.25 16.60
N LEU A 233 34.73 0.66 15.41
CA LEU A 233 33.67 -0.13 14.80
C LEU A 233 34.12 -1.60 14.75
N PRO A 234 33.22 -2.60 14.92
CA PRO A 234 33.63 -4.00 14.96
C PRO A 234 34.31 -4.41 13.65
N PHE A 235 35.59 -4.79 13.72
CA PHE A 235 36.38 -5.15 12.54
C PHE A 235 35.79 -6.34 11.77
N ALA A 236 35.12 -7.27 12.46
CA ALA A 236 34.43 -8.41 11.86
C ALA A 236 33.15 -8.02 11.07
N ASP A 237 32.52 -6.89 11.38
CA ASP A 237 31.37 -6.35 10.63
C ASP A 237 31.83 -5.45 9.46
N PHE A 238 33.14 -5.16 9.36
CA PHE A 238 33.69 -4.32 8.31
C PHE A 238 33.73 -5.10 6.99
N PRO A 239 33.34 -4.50 5.84
CA PRO A 239 33.45 -5.15 4.54
C PRO A 239 34.93 -5.29 4.15
N VAL A 240 35.54 -6.40 4.57
CA VAL A 240 36.89 -6.79 4.14
C VAL A 240 36.89 -6.87 2.61
N ALA A 241 37.94 -6.30 2.00
CA ALA A 241 38.23 -6.51 0.59
C ALA A 241 38.75 -7.95 0.36
N ALA A 242 37.86 -8.92 0.54
CA ALA A 242 37.98 -10.21 -0.13
C ALA A 242 38.22 -9.93 -1.62
N ALA A 243 39.09 -10.71 -2.27
CA ALA A 243 39.48 -10.49 -3.65
C ALA A 243 38.21 -10.28 -4.50
N GLY A 244 38.13 -9.10 -5.14
CA GLY A 244 36.89 -8.62 -5.75
C GLY A 244 36.26 -9.67 -6.67
N PRO A 245 34.93 -9.74 -6.76
CA PRO A 245 34.24 -10.77 -7.54
C PRO A 245 34.91 -10.90 -8.91
N SER A 246 35.27 -12.13 -9.29
CA SER A 246 36.02 -12.39 -10.51
C SER A 246 35.35 -11.69 -11.70
N ALA A 247 36.11 -11.35 -12.74
CA ALA A 247 35.53 -10.67 -13.90
C ALA A 247 34.30 -11.43 -14.47
N GLU A 248 34.30 -12.76 -14.37
CA GLU A 248 33.17 -13.64 -14.65
C GLU A 248 31.98 -13.41 -13.71
N ALA A 249 32.19 -13.41 -12.38
CA ALA A 249 31.14 -13.16 -11.39
C ALA A 249 30.60 -11.72 -11.43
N LEU A 250 31.42 -10.73 -11.81
CA LEU A 250 30.99 -9.36 -12.06
C LEU A 250 30.11 -9.31 -13.32
N THR A 251 30.57 -9.90 -14.43
CA THR A 251 29.78 -10.00 -15.69
C THR A 251 28.46 -10.74 -15.47
N GLU A 252 28.45 -11.79 -14.64
CA GLU A 252 27.23 -12.53 -14.31
C GLU A 252 26.29 -11.75 -13.38
N ALA A 253 26.83 -10.91 -12.50
CA ALA A 253 26.05 -9.97 -11.69
C ALA A 253 25.47 -8.82 -12.53
N GLU A 254 26.23 -8.27 -13.47
CA GLU A 254 25.77 -7.27 -14.44
C GLU A 254 24.68 -7.86 -15.35
N GLY A 255 24.89 -9.05 -15.93
CA GLY A 255 23.89 -9.79 -16.70
C GLY A 255 22.71 -10.33 -15.89
N ARG A 256 22.77 -10.30 -14.55
CA ARG A 256 21.59 -10.47 -13.66
C ARG A 256 20.88 -9.14 -13.43
N ALA A 257 21.62 -8.06 -13.20
CA ALA A 257 21.07 -6.72 -13.00
C ALA A 257 20.38 -6.17 -14.25
N GLU A 258 20.91 -6.42 -15.45
CA GLU A 258 20.30 -6.03 -16.72
C GLU A 258 18.97 -6.77 -16.95
N ARG A 259 18.92 -8.08 -16.69
CA ARG A 259 17.66 -8.86 -16.75
C ARG A 259 16.62 -8.35 -15.76
N LEU A 260 17.00 -8.18 -14.49
CA LEU A 260 16.10 -7.63 -13.47
C LEU A 260 15.65 -6.18 -13.80
N GLY A 261 16.51 -5.39 -14.43
CA GLY A 261 16.18 -4.06 -14.95
C GLY A 261 15.16 -4.13 -16.10
N GLY A 262 15.31 -5.07 -17.02
CA GLY A 262 14.36 -5.34 -18.11
C GLY A 262 13.01 -5.85 -17.60
N GLU A 263 13.01 -6.79 -16.65
CA GLU A 263 11.81 -7.28 -15.97
C GLU A 263 11.08 -6.16 -15.22
N LEU A 264 11.81 -5.31 -14.49
CA LEU A 264 11.26 -4.15 -13.80
C LEU A 264 10.72 -3.08 -14.77
N ALA A 265 11.37 -2.87 -15.91
CA ALA A 265 10.89 -1.98 -16.97
C ALA A 265 9.63 -2.52 -17.67
N ALA A 266 9.56 -3.82 -17.91
CA ALA A 266 8.37 -4.49 -18.44
C ALA A 266 7.20 -4.42 -17.44
N LEU A 267 7.46 -4.66 -16.15
CA LEU A 267 6.45 -4.58 -15.09
C LEU A 267 5.95 -3.15 -14.86
N ARG A 268 6.82 -2.14 -14.94
CA ARG A 268 6.43 -0.71 -14.93
C ARG A 268 5.57 -0.36 -16.15
N THR A 269 5.98 -0.76 -17.35
CA THR A 269 5.20 -0.55 -18.59
C THR A 269 3.82 -1.22 -18.51
N ARG A 270 3.74 -2.44 -17.95
CA ARG A 270 2.48 -3.14 -17.72
C ARG A 270 1.59 -2.39 -16.72
N HIS A 271 2.12 -2.03 -15.55
CA HIS A 271 1.38 -1.28 -14.53
C HIS A 271 0.91 0.10 -15.04
N GLN A 272 1.68 0.75 -15.90
CA GLN A 272 1.27 2.00 -16.55
C GLN A 272 0.07 1.77 -17.48
N ARG A 273 0.12 0.76 -18.36
CA ARG A 273 -1.02 0.37 -19.21
C ARG A 273 -2.24 -0.03 -18.38
N ASP A 274 -2.07 -0.86 -17.35
CA ASP A 274 -3.16 -1.28 -16.45
C ASP A 274 -3.83 -0.06 -15.76
N ARG A 275 -3.06 1.02 -15.51
CA ARG A 275 -3.56 2.29 -14.96
C ARG A 275 -4.27 3.15 -16.01
N GLU A 276 -3.76 3.20 -17.25
CA GLU A 276 -4.39 3.89 -18.38
C GLU A 276 -5.73 3.22 -18.75
N ASP A 277 -5.75 1.88 -18.83
CA ASP A 277 -6.96 1.06 -18.99
C ASP A 277 -7.97 1.31 -17.86
N ALA A 278 -7.52 1.41 -16.61
CA ALA A 278 -8.38 1.73 -15.47
C ALA A 278 -8.95 3.16 -15.57
N GLY A 279 -8.17 4.13 -16.06
CA GLY A 279 -8.61 5.49 -16.36
C GLY A 279 -9.71 5.52 -17.41
N ALA A 280 -9.47 4.94 -18.58
CA ALA A 280 -10.46 4.86 -19.67
C ALA A 280 -11.75 4.14 -19.25
N ARG A 281 -11.65 3.10 -18.40
CA ARG A 281 -12.83 2.43 -17.82
C ARG A 281 -13.58 3.33 -16.84
N ALA A 282 -12.88 4.14 -16.04
CA ALA A 282 -13.50 5.10 -15.12
C ALA A 282 -14.18 6.26 -15.86
N GLU A 283 -13.56 6.80 -16.90
CA GLU A 283 -14.16 7.81 -17.79
C GLU A 283 -15.42 7.28 -18.50
N SER A 284 -15.36 6.04 -19.00
CA SER A 284 -16.52 5.36 -19.58
C SER A 284 -17.64 5.13 -18.54
N ALA A 285 -17.30 4.82 -17.28
CA ALA A 285 -18.27 4.71 -16.19
C ALA A 285 -18.91 6.06 -15.84
N ILE A 286 -18.13 7.16 -15.80
CA ILE A 286 -18.65 8.53 -15.58
C ILE A 286 -19.59 8.93 -16.73
N ALA A 287 -19.19 8.69 -17.99
CA ALA A 287 -20.00 9.02 -19.16
C ALA A 287 -21.31 8.21 -19.24
N THR A 288 -21.31 6.96 -18.76
CA THR A 288 -22.53 6.14 -18.69
C THR A 288 -23.42 6.52 -17.51
N ALA A 289 -22.85 6.89 -16.36
CA ALA A 289 -23.59 7.44 -15.23
C ALA A 289 -24.26 8.79 -15.56
N ALA A 290 -23.58 9.68 -16.30
CA ALA A 290 -24.16 10.94 -16.76
C ALA A 290 -25.40 10.71 -17.66
N ARG A 291 -25.29 9.80 -18.64
CA ARG A 291 -26.41 9.41 -19.52
C ARG A 291 -27.57 8.75 -18.76
N LEU A 292 -27.28 8.01 -17.67
CA LEU A 292 -28.31 7.46 -16.81
C LEU A 292 -29.07 8.57 -16.08
N ALA A 293 -28.37 9.54 -15.49
CA ALA A 293 -28.99 10.68 -14.82
C ALA A 293 -29.83 11.55 -15.79
N GLU A 294 -29.36 11.75 -17.02
CA GLU A 294 -30.15 12.41 -18.09
C GLU A 294 -31.45 11.64 -18.41
N ALA A 295 -31.36 10.30 -18.53
CA ALA A 295 -32.52 9.46 -18.80
C ALA A 295 -33.51 9.42 -17.62
N GLU A 296 -33.02 9.37 -16.37
CA GLU A 296 -33.83 9.46 -15.16
C GLU A 296 -34.57 10.80 -15.08
N ALA A 297 -33.87 11.92 -15.33
CA ALA A 297 -34.49 13.25 -15.39
C ALA A 297 -35.54 13.36 -16.51
N GLU A 298 -35.32 12.74 -17.68
CA GLU A 298 -36.34 12.72 -18.74
C GLU A 298 -37.55 11.85 -18.37
N ILE A 299 -37.35 10.73 -17.65
CA ILE A 299 -38.42 9.89 -17.11
C ILE A 299 -39.24 10.65 -16.07
N GLU A 300 -38.61 11.37 -15.14
CA GLU A 300 -39.31 12.23 -14.19
C GLU A 300 -40.11 13.33 -14.90
N ALA A 301 -39.52 14.01 -15.88
CA ALA A 301 -40.19 15.05 -16.66
C ALA A 301 -41.39 14.50 -17.46
N ARG A 302 -41.27 13.28 -18.02
CA ARG A 302 -42.39 12.57 -18.68
C ARG A 302 -43.46 12.18 -17.66
N GLY A 303 -43.09 11.68 -16.48
CA GLY A 303 -44.00 11.31 -15.39
C GLY A 303 -44.71 12.51 -14.74
N ALA A 304 -44.07 13.69 -14.70
CA ALA A 304 -44.71 14.94 -14.32
C ALA A 304 -45.77 15.35 -15.36
N ARG A 305 -45.42 15.37 -16.67
CA ARG A 305 -46.35 15.67 -17.76
C ARG A 305 -47.55 14.71 -17.81
N LEU A 306 -47.35 13.43 -17.50
CA LEU A 306 -48.41 12.42 -17.48
C LEU A 306 -49.41 12.71 -16.35
N ARG A 307 -48.93 12.94 -15.11
CA ARG A 307 -49.78 13.37 -13.97
C ARG A 307 -50.56 14.65 -14.28
N ASP A 308 -49.93 15.60 -14.98
CA ASP A 308 -50.56 16.85 -15.41
C ASP A 308 -51.70 16.63 -16.42
N VAL A 309 -51.56 15.66 -17.33
CA VAL A 309 -52.61 15.25 -18.27
C VAL A 309 -53.73 14.48 -17.56
N GLU A 310 -53.41 13.58 -16.64
CA GLU A 310 -54.40 12.85 -15.83
C GLU A 310 -55.23 13.80 -14.97
N ALA A 311 -54.60 14.77 -14.31
CA ALA A 311 -55.29 15.82 -13.56
C ALA A 311 -56.28 16.57 -14.45
N ARG A 312 -55.83 17.08 -15.61
CA ARG A 312 -56.68 17.78 -16.59
C ARG A 312 -57.82 16.92 -17.14
N ALA A 313 -57.61 15.60 -17.27
CA ALA A 313 -58.63 14.64 -17.70
C ALA A 313 -59.69 14.38 -16.61
N GLY A 314 -59.28 14.21 -15.35
CA GLY A 314 -60.21 14.13 -14.21
C GLY A 314 -61.04 15.40 -14.06
N ASP A 315 -60.39 16.56 -14.20
CA ASP A 315 -61.01 17.88 -14.20
C ASP A 315 -62.04 18.04 -15.35
N ALA A 316 -61.74 17.51 -16.53
CA ALA A 316 -62.65 17.47 -17.67
C ALA A 316 -63.82 16.51 -17.45
N HIS A 317 -63.59 15.36 -16.80
CA HIS A 317 -64.63 14.40 -16.43
C HIS A 317 -65.61 14.99 -15.42
N VAL A 318 -65.13 15.64 -14.35
CA VAL A 318 -65.98 16.33 -13.36
C VAL A 318 -66.78 17.48 -14.00
N ARG A 319 -66.19 18.21 -14.96
CA ARG A 319 -66.95 19.20 -15.76
C ARG A 319 -68.03 18.53 -16.63
N ALA A 320 -67.73 17.40 -17.27
CA ALA A 320 -68.68 16.66 -18.10
C ALA A 320 -69.85 16.10 -17.27
N GLU A 321 -69.60 15.55 -16.08
CA GLU A 321 -70.66 15.09 -15.18
C GLU A 321 -71.58 16.23 -14.71
N ARG A 322 -71.02 17.39 -14.35
CA ARG A 322 -71.80 18.58 -13.98
C ARG A 322 -72.69 19.06 -15.13
N LEU A 323 -72.15 19.13 -16.35
CA LEU A 323 -72.92 19.46 -17.55
C LEU A 323 -73.99 18.40 -17.83
N ALA A 324 -73.70 17.10 -17.65
CA ALA A 324 -74.66 16.02 -17.82
C ALA A 324 -75.76 16.00 -16.72
N HIS A 325 -75.51 16.58 -15.55
CA HIS A 325 -76.55 16.86 -14.55
C HIS A 325 -77.43 18.02 -15.01
N GLN A 326 -76.83 19.16 -15.36
CA GLN A 326 -77.56 20.35 -15.83
C GLN A 326 -78.41 20.06 -17.08
N ILE A 327 -77.94 19.21 -18.00
CA ILE A 327 -78.72 18.76 -19.16
C ILE A 327 -79.93 17.93 -18.74
N ARG A 328 -79.81 17.03 -17.75
CA ARG A 328 -80.95 16.27 -17.21
C ARG A 328 -81.96 17.20 -16.53
N ASP A 329 -81.48 18.16 -15.74
CA ASP A 329 -82.34 19.13 -15.05
C ASP A 329 -83.12 19.98 -16.06
N MET A 330 -82.44 20.49 -17.10
CA MET A 330 -83.08 21.19 -18.23
C MET A 330 -84.04 20.29 -19.03
N GLU A 331 -83.74 19.00 -19.20
CA GLU A 331 -84.67 18.05 -19.84
C GLU A 331 -85.93 17.83 -18.99
N GLU A 332 -85.81 17.75 -17.66
CA GLU A 332 -86.95 17.63 -16.76
C GLU A 332 -87.78 18.92 -16.70
N GLU A 333 -87.13 20.10 -16.72
CA GLU A 333 -87.82 21.37 -16.91
C GLU A 333 -88.55 21.43 -18.26
N LEU A 334 -87.93 21.00 -19.36
CA LEU A 334 -88.54 20.97 -20.69
C LEU A 334 -89.69 19.94 -20.78
N ARG A 335 -89.58 18.79 -20.10
CA ARG A 335 -90.70 17.84 -19.94
C ARG A 335 -91.83 18.48 -19.13
N SER A 336 -91.53 19.13 -18.02
CA SER A 336 -92.49 19.87 -17.19
C SER A 336 -93.15 21.06 -17.93
N GLN A 337 -92.43 21.73 -18.83
CA GLN A 337 -92.98 22.77 -19.71
C GLN A 337 -93.87 22.15 -20.81
N ARG A 338 -93.47 21.03 -21.43
CA ARG A 338 -94.31 20.30 -22.39
C ARG A 338 -95.59 19.76 -21.75
N ASP A 339 -95.52 19.23 -20.54
CA ASP A 339 -96.69 18.78 -19.76
C ASP A 339 -97.61 19.94 -19.37
N ARG A 340 -97.06 21.13 -19.07
CA ARG A 340 -97.85 22.34 -18.90
C ARG A 340 -98.50 22.77 -20.22
N ALA A 341 -97.77 22.72 -21.34
CA ALA A 341 -98.30 23.05 -22.66
C ALA A 341 -99.39 22.09 -23.13
N THR A 342 -99.29 20.78 -22.89
CA THR A 342 -100.35 19.81 -23.22
C THR A 342 -101.57 19.95 -22.32
N ARG A 343 -101.40 20.29 -21.03
CA ARG A 343 -102.52 20.65 -20.13
C ARG A 343 -103.24 21.91 -20.61
N LEU A 344 -102.49 22.96 -20.95
CA LEU A 344 -103.03 24.22 -21.49
C LEU A 344 -103.72 24.01 -22.84
N ALA A 345 -103.14 23.21 -23.75
CA ALA A 345 -103.77 22.86 -25.02
C ALA A 345 -105.06 22.07 -24.83
N LYS A 346 -105.11 21.13 -23.87
CA LYS A 346 -106.34 20.43 -23.51
C LYS A 346 -107.40 21.37 -22.94
N GLN A 347 -107.03 22.28 -22.05
CA GLN A 347 -107.93 23.31 -21.53
C GLN A 347 -108.49 24.19 -22.67
N LEU A 348 -107.63 24.62 -23.60
CA LEU A 348 -108.03 25.39 -24.78
C LEU A 348 -108.98 24.60 -25.71
N ASP A 349 -108.78 23.29 -25.89
CA ASP A 349 -109.66 22.47 -26.71
C ASP A 349 -111.00 22.15 -26.01
N ASP A 350 -111.01 22.00 -24.68
CA ASP A 350 -112.25 21.88 -23.90
C ASP A 350 -113.00 23.23 -23.87
N GLU A 351 -112.31 24.38 -23.80
CA GLU A 351 -112.89 25.71 -24.03
C GLU A 351 -113.45 25.89 -25.46
N LYS A 352 -112.72 25.44 -26.50
CA LYS A 352 -113.24 25.43 -27.89
C LYS A 352 -114.49 24.57 -28.01
N ARG A 353 -114.58 23.44 -27.31
CA ARG A 353 -115.79 22.59 -27.29
C ARG A 353 -116.97 23.29 -26.62
N VAL A 354 -116.75 23.99 -25.50
CA VAL A 354 -117.77 24.85 -24.89
C VAL A 354 -118.18 25.98 -25.85
N ARG A 355 -117.22 26.65 -26.48
CA ARG A 355 -117.46 27.77 -27.41
C ARG A 355 -118.22 27.33 -28.66
N THR A 356 -117.82 26.23 -29.31
CA THR A 356 -118.52 25.68 -30.48
C THR A 356 -119.91 25.14 -30.13
N LYS A 357 -120.12 24.63 -28.91
CA LYS A 357 -121.47 24.33 -28.41
C LYS A 357 -122.33 25.60 -28.28
N VAL A 358 -121.78 26.69 -27.74
CA VAL A 358 -122.46 27.99 -27.63
C VAL A 358 -122.73 28.61 -29.02
N GLU A 359 -121.79 28.50 -29.96
CA GLU A 359 -121.95 28.96 -31.35
C GLU A 359 -123.00 28.12 -32.11
N LEU A 360 -123.16 26.83 -31.80
CA LEU A 360 -124.26 25.99 -32.31
C LEU A 360 -125.63 26.37 -31.71
N GLU A 361 -125.68 26.74 -30.42
CA GLU A 361 -126.93 27.19 -29.77
C GLU A 361 -127.35 28.61 -30.23
N LEU A 362 -126.42 29.43 -30.72
CA LEU A 362 -126.69 30.76 -31.31
C LEU A 362 -126.87 30.75 -32.85
N GLY A 363 -126.77 29.59 -33.51
CA GLY A 363 -126.71 29.47 -34.97
C GLY A 363 -128.03 29.60 -35.75
N MET A 364 -129.17 29.88 -35.10
CA MET A 364 -130.49 29.92 -35.76
C MET A 364 -131.05 31.34 -35.93
N ILE A 365 -130.74 31.99 -37.07
CA ILE A 365 -131.65 32.78 -37.94
C ILE A 365 -130.86 33.45 -39.10
N ARG A 366 -131.28 33.16 -40.36
CA ARG A 366 -131.27 33.93 -41.65
C ARG A 366 -130.44 35.25 -41.78
N ASN A 367 -129.95 35.75 -42.93
CA ASN A 367 -130.09 35.52 -44.40
C ASN A 367 -129.00 36.40 -45.13
N LYS A 368 -128.75 36.49 -46.46
CA LYS A 368 -129.17 35.83 -47.74
C LYS A 368 -128.01 36.01 -48.79
N PRO A 369 -127.98 35.33 -49.96
CA PRO A 369 -126.86 35.38 -50.93
C PRO A 369 -127.27 35.84 -52.36
N GLU A 370 -126.55 35.36 -53.40
CA GLU A 370 -126.88 35.33 -54.87
C GLU A 370 -126.51 36.59 -55.71
N ILE A 371 -126.20 36.56 -57.03
CA ILE A 371 -125.88 35.54 -58.09
C ILE A 371 -125.13 36.34 -59.21
N ALA A 372 -124.03 35.93 -59.86
CA ALA A 372 -123.69 34.80 -60.74
C ALA A 372 -124.26 34.86 -62.19
N GLY A 373 -123.48 34.42 -63.21
CA GLY A 373 -123.83 34.45 -64.65
C GLY A 373 -123.53 35.79 -65.35
N ALA A 374 -122.61 35.98 -66.30
CA ALA A 374 -121.82 35.12 -67.21
C ALA A 374 -122.53 34.55 -68.47
N ARG A 375 -121.91 34.81 -69.63
CA ARG A 375 -121.92 34.04 -70.90
C ARG A 375 -122.89 34.35 -72.06
N ASP A 376 -123.80 35.32 -71.97
CA ASP A 376 -124.72 35.66 -73.10
C ASP A 376 -124.56 37.10 -73.67
N ARG A 377 -123.36 37.48 -74.13
CA ARG A 377 -123.11 38.80 -74.79
C ARG A 377 -122.09 38.81 -75.94
N LEU A 378 -121.63 37.65 -76.42
CA LEU A 378 -120.56 37.60 -77.43
C LEU A 378 -121.07 37.72 -78.87
N ASP A 379 -122.30 37.25 -79.14
CA ASP A 379 -122.85 37.08 -80.49
C ASP A 379 -123.66 38.30 -81.00
N ALA A 380 -123.65 39.42 -80.27
CA ALA A 380 -124.43 40.62 -80.60
C ALA A 380 -123.58 41.81 -81.12
N ALA A 381 -122.26 41.80 -80.92
CA ALA A 381 -121.36 42.90 -81.29
C ALA A 381 -120.75 42.77 -82.70
N THR A 382 -121.02 41.67 -83.40
CA THR A 382 -120.49 41.37 -84.75
C THR A 382 -121.26 42.02 -85.89
N ALA A 383 -122.40 42.67 -85.63
CA ALA A 383 -123.25 43.31 -86.65
C ALA A 383 -122.95 44.81 -86.87
N GLU A 384 -122.42 45.53 -85.87
CA GLU A 384 -122.16 46.98 -85.99
C GLU A 384 -120.85 47.30 -86.75
N LEU A 385 -119.99 46.29 -86.96
CA LEU A 385 -118.66 46.43 -87.55
C LEU A 385 -118.63 46.59 -89.08
N GLU A 386 -119.76 46.36 -89.76
CA GLU A 386 -119.90 46.59 -91.21
C GLU A 386 -120.26 48.05 -91.53
N GLY A 387 -121.10 48.69 -90.72
CA GLY A 387 -121.59 50.06 -90.99
C GLY A 387 -120.54 51.16 -90.82
N ALA A 388 -119.57 50.97 -89.91
CA ALA A 388 -118.50 51.93 -89.65
C ALA A 388 -117.40 51.96 -90.74
N ARG A 389 -117.38 50.99 -91.67
CA ARG A 389 -116.39 50.90 -92.76
C ARG A 389 -116.56 51.93 -93.87
N ALA A 390 -117.66 52.71 -93.85
CA ALA A 390 -118.05 53.63 -94.92
C ALA A 390 -117.79 55.12 -94.63
N ARG A 391 -117.03 55.48 -93.60
CA ARG A 391 -116.68 56.88 -93.28
C ARG A 391 -115.22 57.00 -92.86
N ILE A 392 -114.48 57.88 -93.55
CA ILE A 392 -113.24 58.53 -93.09
C ILE A 392 -112.13 57.48 -92.80
N ALA A 393 -111.38 56.96 -93.78
CA ALA A 393 -111.14 57.39 -95.16
C ALA A 393 -110.53 58.81 -95.34
N GLU A 394 -110.08 59.41 -94.25
CA GLU A 394 -109.38 60.69 -94.15
C GLU A 394 -108.46 60.54 -92.92
N LEU A 395 -107.19 60.97 -92.98
CA LEU A 395 -106.16 60.69 -91.94
C LEU A 395 -105.87 59.18 -91.76
N GLU A 396 -105.30 58.43 -92.71
CA GLU A 396 -104.19 58.77 -93.62
C GLU A 396 -102.93 59.34 -92.90
N ALA A 397 -102.30 58.52 -92.05
CA ALA A 397 -100.88 58.66 -91.68
C ALA A 397 -100.25 57.30 -91.28
N ARG A 398 -99.61 56.63 -92.24
CA ARG A 398 -98.75 55.42 -92.03
C ARG A 398 -97.28 55.86 -91.85
N PRO A 399 -96.33 54.96 -91.54
CA PRO A 399 -96.20 54.12 -90.34
C PRO A 399 -94.76 54.35 -89.75
N ALA A 400 -94.06 53.49 -88.99
CA ALA A 400 -94.27 52.17 -88.39
C ALA A 400 -93.36 51.99 -87.15
N VAL A 401 -93.75 51.14 -86.21
CA VAL A 401 -92.81 50.32 -85.40
C VAL A 401 -93.41 48.91 -85.37
N ALA A 402 -92.60 47.87 -85.63
CA ALA A 402 -93.07 46.49 -85.58
C ALA A 402 -93.21 46.02 -84.13
N ALA A 403 -94.40 45.57 -83.74
CA ALA A 403 -94.60 44.85 -82.49
C ALA A 403 -93.98 43.43 -82.60
N PRO A 404 -93.43 42.88 -81.51
CA PRO A 404 -92.87 41.53 -81.53
C PRO A 404 -93.97 40.47 -81.72
N ASP A 405 -93.65 39.42 -82.47
CA ASP A 405 -94.53 38.28 -82.71
C ASP A 405 -94.81 37.52 -81.39
N PRO A 406 -96.08 37.29 -81.00
CA PRO A 406 -96.40 36.51 -79.80
C PRO A 406 -95.85 35.07 -79.84
N ALA A 407 -95.63 34.49 -81.03
CA ALA A 407 -94.97 33.18 -81.16
C ALA A 407 -93.49 33.22 -80.77
N LEU A 408 -92.79 34.33 -81.05
CA LEU A 408 -91.41 34.54 -80.60
C LEU A 408 -91.34 34.77 -79.09
N ALA A 409 -92.29 35.51 -78.52
CA ALA A 409 -92.34 35.74 -77.07
C ALA A 409 -92.45 34.41 -76.28
N ALA A 410 -93.40 33.55 -76.65
CA ALA A 410 -93.57 32.23 -76.02
C ALA A 410 -92.32 31.33 -76.19
N ARG A 411 -91.65 31.40 -77.34
CA ARG A 411 -90.43 30.62 -77.61
C ARG A 411 -89.21 31.11 -76.83
N VAL A 412 -89.15 32.41 -76.49
CA VAL A 412 -88.13 32.96 -75.58
C VAL A 412 -88.37 32.46 -74.16
N GLU A 413 -89.61 32.51 -73.65
CA GLU A 413 -89.95 32.03 -72.29
C GLU A 413 -89.63 30.53 -72.12
N GLU A 414 -89.93 29.70 -73.12
CA GLU A 414 -89.55 28.28 -73.17
C GLU A 414 -88.02 28.08 -73.11
N LEU A 415 -87.26 28.88 -73.86
CA LEU A 415 -85.79 28.81 -73.89
C LEU A 415 -85.15 29.34 -72.60
N GLU A 416 -85.73 30.35 -71.96
CA GLU A 416 -85.28 30.85 -70.65
C GLU A 416 -85.56 29.84 -69.54
N ALA A 417 -86.71 29.17 -69.56
CA ALA A 417 -87.01 28.06 -68.64
C ALA A 417 -86.03 26.88 -68.84
N ALA A 418 -85.73 26.52 -70.08
CA ALA A 418 -84.73 25.49 -70.41
C ALA A 418 -83.32 25.90 -69.96
N ALA A 419 -82.92 27.16 -70.17
CA ALA A 419 -81.63 27.69 -69.73
C ALA A 419 -81.53 27.76 -68.20
N ALA A 420 -82.60 28.07 -67.48
CA ALA A 420 -82.67 28.02 -66.02
C ALA A 420 -82.52 26.58 -65.50
N GLY A 421 -83.12 25.59 -66.18
CA GLY A 421 -82.91 24.17 -65.93
C GLY A 421 -81.44 23.76 -66.12
N ALA A 422 -80.86 24.07 -67.28
CA ALA A 422 -79.47 23.76 -67.60
C ALA A 422 -78.47 24.40 -66.62
N ARG A 423 -78.72 25.66 -66.18
CA ARG A 423 -77.91 26.32 -65.14
C ARG A 423 -78.00 25.62 -63.78
N ARG A 424 -79.18 25.10 -63.40
CA ARG A 424 -79.36 24.32 -62.16
C ARG A 424 -78.59 23.00 -62.23
N GLU A 425 -78.69 22.23 -63.32
CA GLU A 425 -77.92 20.99 -63.46
C GLU A 425 -76.41 21.24 -63.51
N LEU A 426 -75.96 22.28 -64.21
CA LEU A 426 -74.54 22.68 -64.19
C LEU A 426 -74.07 23.02 -62.78
N SER A 427 -74.88 23.72 -61.98
CA SER A 427 -74.53 24.08 -60.59
C SER A 427 -74.39 22.85 -59.69
N LYS A 428 -75.27 21.83 -59.83
CA LYS A 428 -75.14 20.54 -59.14
C LYS A 428 -73.83 19.85 -59.54
N ILE A 429 -73.59 19.69 -60.84
CA ILE A 429 -72.39 19.03 -61.38
C ILE A 429 -71.11 19.71 -60.88
N THR A 430 -71.08 21.05 -60.76
CA THR A 430 -69.94 21.74 -60.14
C THR A 430 -69.81 21.47 -58.64
N ALA A 431 -70.91 21.43 -57.88
CA ALA A 431 -70.88 21.12 -56.46
C ALA A 431 -70.44 19.66 -56.19
N ASP A 432 -70.92 18.71 -56.98
CA ASP A 432 -70.55 17.30 -56.91
C ASP A 432 -69.07 17.08 -57.29
N ARG A 433 -68.60 17.74 -58.36
CA ARG A 433 -67.18 17.76 -58.75
C ARG A 433 -66.30 18.30 -57.62
N ASP A 434 -66.71 19.40 -56.99
CA ASP A 434 -65.90 20.04 -55.95
C ASP A 434 -65.97 19.28 -54.62
N ALA A 435 -67.06 18.55 -54.35
CA ALA A 435 -67.13 17.57 -53.26
C ALA A 435 -66.26 16.34 -53.53
N ALA A 436 -66.25 15.81 -54.76
CA ALA A 436 -65.38 14.71 -55.16
C ALA A 436 -63.89 15.11 -55.08
N ARG A 437 -63.55 16.35 -55.48
CA ARG A 437 -62.19 16.90 -55.36
C ARG A 437 -61.72 17.02 -53.92
N ARG A 438 -62.59 17.47 -53.00
CA ARG A 438 -62.29 17.48 -51.56
C ARG A 438 -62.01 16.07 -51.02
N ARG A 439 -62.89 15.10 -51.30
CA ARG A 439 -62.69 13.70 -50.91
C ARG A 439 -61.38 13.10 -51.46
N ALA A 440 -61.01 13.43 -52.69
CA ALA A 440 -59.74 13.02 -53.27
C ALA A 440 -58.55 13.60 -52.48
N GLN A 441 -58.54 14.90 -52.19
CA GLN A 441 -57.49 15.57 -51.39
C GLN A 441 -57.44 15.07 -49.94
N GLU A 442 -58.58 14.72 -49.35
CA GLU A 442 -58.67 14.08 -48.03
C GLU A 442 -58.05 12.67 -48.05
N SER A 443 -58.35 11.87 -49.09
CA SER A 443 -57.77 10.53 -49.25
C SER A 443 -56.26 10.56 -49.57
N GLU A 444 -55.79 11.57 -50.29
CA GLU A 444 -54.38 11.78 -50.62
C GLU A 444 -53.56 12.12 -49.36
N ARG A 445 -54.09 13.02 -48.51
CA ARG A 445 -53.50 13.33 -47.18
C ARG A 445 -53.47 12.12 -46.26
N ALA A 446 -54.57 11.38 -46.15
CA ALA A 446 -54.63 10.16 -45.35
C ALA A 446 -53.62 9.10 -45.83
N LEU A 447 -53.35 9.03 -47.14
CA LEU A 447 -52.37 8.13 -47.72
C LEU A 447 -50.92 8.60 -47.50
N GLU A 448 -50.66 9.92 -47.49
CA GLU A 448 -49.37 10.47 -47.02
C GLU A 448 -49.14 10.22 -45.53
N GLU A 449 -50.15 10.41 -44.68
CA GLU A 449 -50.07 10.15 -43.25
C GLU A 449 -49.83 8.66 -42.97
N ALA A 450 -50.52 7.76 -43.68
CA ALA A 450 -50.28 6.32 -43.61
C ALA A 450 -48.85 5.93 -44.06
N ARG A 451 -48.32 6.56 -45.13
CA ARG A 451 -46.91 6.36 -45.55
C ARG A 451 -45.91 6.83 -44.50
N ARG A 452 -46.14 7.99 -43.87
CA ARG A 452 -45.30 8.51 -42.78
C ARG A 452 -45.37 7.63 -41.53
N ALA A 453 -46.52 7.04 -41.24
CA ALA A 453 -46.68 6.07 -40.16
C ALA A 453 -45.95 4.74 -40.46
N ALA A 454 -46.01 4.25 -41.71
CA ALA A 454 -45.29 3.06 -42.14
C ALA A 454 -43.77 3.24 -42.04
N ALA A 455 -43.22 4.35 -42.56
CA ALA A 455 -41.78 4.66 -42.46
C ALA A 455 -41.30 4.70 -41.00
N LYS A 456 -42.07 5.33 -40.10
CA LYS A 456 -41.78 5.32 -38.65
C LYS A 456 -41.85 3.94 -38.01
N HIS A 457 -42.69 3.05 -38.53
CA HIS A 457 -42.73 1.66 -38.07
C HIS A 457 -41.48 0.88 -38.54
N GLU A 458 -40.99 1.14 -39.75
CA GLU A 458 -39.73 0.56 -40.25
C GLU A 458 -38.52 1.08 -39.45
N GLU A 459 -38.46 2.38 -39.12
CA GLU A 459 -37.46 2.97 -38.22
C GLU A 459 -37.48 2.31 -36.83
N ILE A 460 -38.67 2.09 -36.24
CA ILE A 460 -38.82 1.45 -34.92
C ILE A 460 -38.40 -0.03 -34.95
N GLU A 461 -38.73 -0.78 -36.01
CA GLU A 461 -38.29 -2.17 -36.15
C GLU A 461 -36.78 -2.30 -36.40
N ALA A 462 -36.17 -1.35 -37.13
CA ALA A 462 -34.73 -1.27 -37.27
C ALA A 462 -34.04 -1.05 -35.91
N ALA A 463 -34.49 -0.05 -35.13
CA ALA A 463 -33.97 0.21 -33.79
C ALA A 463 -34.16 -0.98 -32.83
N ARG A 464 -35.29 -1.69 -32.92
CA ARG A 464 -35.53 -2.95 -32.17
C ARG A 464 -34.55 -4.06 -32.56
N ALA A 465 -34.25 -4.20 -33.85
CA ALA A 465 -33.28 -5.18 -34.34
C ALA A 465 -31.84 -4.84 -33.90
N GLU A 466 -31.49 -3.56 -33.78
CA GLU A 466 -30.19 -3.12 -33.25
C GLU A 466 -30.08 -3.37 -31.74
N LEU A 467 -31.08 -2.96 -30.94
CA LEU A 467 -31.14 -3.26 -29.50
C LEU A 467 -31.09 -4.77 -29.21
N ALA A 468 -31.70 -5.61 -30.07
CA ALA A 468 -31.58 -7.07 -29.95
C ALA A 468 -30.14 -7.56 -30.16
N ARG A 469 -29.43 -7.04 -31.18
CA ARG A 469 -28.00 -7.36 -31.42
C ARG A 469 -27.10 -6.88 -30.28
N GLU A 470 -27.38 -5.72 -29.69
CA GLU A 470 -26.64 -5.19 -28.55
C GLU A 470 -26.86 -6.03 -27.28
N ARG A 471 -28.11 -6.39 -26.97
CA ARG A 471 -28.44 -7.34 -25.90
C ARG A 471 -27.67 -8.66 -26.06
N ASP A 472 -27.63 -9.20 -27.28
CA ASP A 472 -27.00 -10.50 -27.52
C ASP A 472 -25.47 -10.43 -27.42
N ARG A 473 -24.83 -9.35 -27.90
CA ARG A 473 -23.40 -9.04 -27.64
C ARG A 473 -23.09 -8.87 -26.15
N LEU A 474 -23.97 -8.17 -25.41
CA LEU A 474 -23.80 -7.99 -23.96
C LEU A 474 -23.93 -9.34 -23.23
N LYS A 475 -24.85 -10.20 -23.66
CA LYS A 475 -24.96 -11.57 -23.13
C LYS A 475 -23.70 -12.39 -23.41
N GLU A 476 -23.17 -12.38 -24.63
CA GLU A 476 -21.90 -13.06 -24.95
C GLU A 476 -20.73 -12.55 -24.09
N ARG A 477 -20.72 -11.27 -23.72
CA ARG A 477 -19.74 -10.69 -22.80
C ARG A 477 -19.94 -11.16 -21.35
N VAL A 478 -21.17 -11.27 -20.86
CA VAL A 478 -21.48 -11.85 -19.54
C VAL A 478 -21.11 -13.33 -19.50
N ASP A 479 -21.56 -14.12 -20.48
CA ASP A 479 -21.26 -15.54 -20.61
C ASP A 479 -19.74 -15.82 -20.68
N ARG A 480 -18.94 -14.87 -21.17
CA ARG A 480 -17.46 -14.91 -21.15
C ARG A 480 -16.90 -14.59 -19.77
N LEU A 481 -17.30 -13.47 -19.17
CA LEU A 481 -16.83 -13.04 -17.84
C LEU A 481 -17.17 -14.07 -16.75
N GLU A 482 -18.30 -14.78 -16.86
CA GLU A 482 -18.61 -15.90 -15.98
C GLU A 482 -17.62 -17.07 -16.09
N ARG A 483 -17.11 -17.38 -17.28
CA ARG A 483 -16.10 -18.44 -17.48
C ARG A 483 -14.75 -18.01 -16.93
N GLU A 484 -14.38 -16.75 -17.17
CA GLU A 484 -13.14 -16.16 -16.66
C GLU A 484 -13.14 -16.12 -15.12
N ASN A 485 -14.26 -15.72 -14.49
CA ASN A 485 -14.41 -15.76 -13.03
C ASN A 485 -14.32 -17.19 -12.47
N ARG A 486 -15.01 -18.18 -13.06
CA ARG A 486 -14.92 -19.58 -12.60
C ARG A 486 -13.50 -20.13 -12.70
N ALA A 487 -12.78 -19.82 -13.77
CA ALA A 487 -11.37 -20.20 -13.92
C ALA A 487 -10.45 -19.54 -12.87
N LEU A 488 -10.74 -18.29 -12.48
CA LEU A 488 -10.02 -17.59 -11.40
C LEU A 488 -10.38 -18.17 -10.01
N GLU A 489 -11.62 -18.58 -9.78
CA GLU A 489 -12.05 -19.28 -8.56
C GLU A 489 -11.38 -20.66 -8.42
N GLU A 490 -11.31 -21.42 -9.52
CA GLU A 490 -10.56 -22.69 -9.59
C GLU A 490 -9.06 -22.47 -9.29
N GLN A 491 -8.41 -21.51 -9.95
CA GLN A 491 -7.00 -21.16 -9.69
C GLN A 491 -6.77 -20.73 -8.23
N ARG A 492 -7.67 -19.92 -7.67
CA ARG A 492 -7.60 -19.51 -6.27
C ARG A 492 -7.72 -20.72 -5.33
N SER A 493 -8.65 -21.63 -5.58
CA SER A 493 -8.82 -22.84 -4.76
C SER A 493 -7.57 -23.73 -4.78
N ALA A 494 -6.89 -23.83 -5.92
CA ALA A 494 -5.63 -24.57 -6.05
C ALA A 494 -4.46 -23.89 -5.31
N LEU A 495 -4.41 -22.56 -5.31
CA LEU A 495 -3.43 -21.79 -4.53
C LEU A 495 -3.68 -21.89 -3.02
N ASP A 496 -4.93 -21.79 -2.56
CA ASP A 496 -5.30 -21.97 -1.16
C ASP A 496 -5.01 -23.41 -0.67
N ALA A 497 -5.26 -24.43 -1.49
CA ALA A 497 -4.87 -25.81 -1.19
C ALA A 497 -3.35 -26.01 -1.12
N ARG A 498 -2.59 -25.41 -2.06
CA ARG A 498 -1.11 -25.43 -2.04
C ARG A 498 -0.56 -24.71 -0.79
N ARG A 499 -1.18 -23.60 -0.38
CA ARG A 499 -0.84 -22.88 0.85
C ARG A 499 -1.04 -23.76 2.09
N GLN A 500 -2.19 -24.42 2.23
CA GLN A 500 -2.46 -25.32 3.36
C GLN A 500 -1.44 -26.47 3.45
N LEU A 501 -1.02 -27.04 2.31
CA LEU A 501 0.03 -28.05 2.27
C LEU A 501 1.40 -27.53 2.75
N LEU A 502 1.75 -26.29 2.39
CA LEU A 502 2.98 -25.64 2.85
C LEU A 502 2.92 -25.30 4.35
N GLU A 503 1.79 -24.80 4.85
CA GLU A 503 1.57 -24.54 6.28
C GLU A 503 1.68 -25.82 7.12
N ALA A 504 1.07 -26.92 6.67
CA ALA A 504 1.23 -28.23 7.31
C ALA A 504 2.69 -28.72 7.31
N ARG A 505 3.44 -28.49 6.23
CA ARG A 505 4.86 -28.85 6.12
C ARG A 505 5.76 -27.98 7.01
N ILE A 506 5.43 -26.70 7.22
CA ILE A 506 6.15 -25.84 8.17
C ILE A 506 6.01 -26.41 9.58
N VAL A 507 4.78 -26.74 10.02
CA VAL A 507 4.53 -27.33 11.35
C VAL A 507 5.27 -28.69 11.52
N GLU A 508 5.32 -29.53 10.49
CA GLU A 508 6.11 -30.77 10.50
C GLU A 508 7.62 -30.52 10.68
N LEU A 509 8.15 -29.48 10.04
CA LEU A 509 9.57 -29.09 10.15
C LEU A 509 9.89 -28.46 11.51
N GLU A 510 9.02 -27.62 12.06
CA GLU A 510 9.15 -27.06 13.41
C GLU A 510 9.21 -28.16 14.48
N GLN A 511 8.31 -29.14 14.40
CA GLN A 511 8.31 -30.31 15.31
C GLN A 511 9.62 -31.12 15.20
N ARG A 512 10.18 -31.26 13.98
CA ARG A 512 11.48 -31.91 13.77
C ARG A 512 12.64 -31.11 14.37
N VAL A 513 12.65 -29.78 14.22
CA VAL A 513 13.67 -28.91 14.83
C VAL A 513 13.64 -29.06 16.34
N VAL A 514 12.47 -28.96 16.99
CA VAL A 514 12.33 -29.15 18.45
C VAL A 514 12.81 -30.54 18.89
N THR A 515 12.52 -31.59 18.11
CA THR A 515 13.00 -32.96 18.40
C THR A 515 14.52 -33.08 18.30
N LEU A 516 15.15 -32.37 17.34
CA LEU A 516 16.60 -32.34 17.18
C LEU A 516 17.29 -31.50 18.26
N GLU A 517 16.74 -30.34 18.64
CA GLU A 517 17.24 -29.53 19.76
C GLU A 517 17.21 -30.31 21.07
N GLN A 518 16.13 -31.05 21.36
CA GLN A 518 16.04 -31.94 22.53
C GLN A 518 17.14 -33.01 22.51
N ARG A 519 17.35 -33.66 21.36
CA ARG A 519 18.37 -34.70 21.20
C ARG A 519 19.80 -34.17 21.30
N ALA A 520 20.06 -32.96 20.81
CA ALA A 520 21.36 -32.29 21.00
C ALA A 520 21.62 -32.00 22.49
N ALA A 521 20.63 -31.44 23.20
CA ALA A 521 20.71 -31.17 24.64
C ALA A 521 20.78 -32.43 25.53
N GLU A 522 20.45 -33.63 25.00
CA GLU A 522 20.74 -34.91 25.67
C GLU A 522 22.17 -35.40 25.44
N LEU A 523 22.78 -35.11 24.28
CA LEU A 523 24.15 -35.48 23.96
C LEU A 523 25.15 -34.58 24.69
N GLU A 524 24.97 -33.26 24.66
CA GLU A 524 25.79 -32.29 25.41
C GLU A 524 25.90 -32.66 26.90
N LYS A 525 24.80 -33.12 27.52
CA LYS A 525 24.77 -33.54 28.93
C LYS A 525 25.53 -34.83 29.23
N ARG A 526 25.67 -35.73 28.25
CA ARG A 526 26.48 -36.95 28.38
C ARG A 526 27.95 -36.61 28.21
N ASP A 527 28.29 -36.03 27.07
CA ASP A 527 29.67 -35.98 26.59
C ASP A 527 30.51 -34.95 27.36
N ALA A 528 29.94 -33.78 27.71
CA ALA A 528 30.65 -32.75 28.47
C ALA A 528 30.63 -32.98 29.99
N GLY A 529 29.61 -33.65 30.51
CA GLY A 529 29.39 -33.81 31.95
C GLY A 529 30.25 -34.91 32.58
N GLU A 530 30.23 -36.11 31.99
CA GLU A 530 30.79 -37.31 32.63
C GLU A 530 32.31 -37.40 32.48
N ALA A 531 32.85 -37.01 31.32
CA ALA A 531 34.29 -36.98 31.06
C ALA A 531 35.02 -35.93 31.90
N ALA A 532 34.54 -34.68 31.90
CA ALA A 532 35.18 -33.59 32.65
C ALA A 532 35.13 -33.82 34.16
N ALA A 533 34.04 -34.37 34.70
CA ALA A 533 33.94 -34.72 36.12
C ALA A 533 34.94 -35.81 36.53
N ALA A 534 35.15 -36.83 35.68
CA ALA A 534 36.14 -37.88 35.92
C ALA A 534 37.58 -37.34 35.89
N GLU A 535 37.89 -36.47 34.93
CA GLU A 535 39.23 -35.85 34.81
C GLU A 535 39.53 -34.91 35.99
N ILE A 536 38.57 -34.09 36.42
CA ILE A 536 38.71 -33.24 37.61
C ILE A 536 38.95 -34.08 38.87
N ALA A 537 38.18 -35.16 39.09
CA ALA A 537 38.35 -36.04 40.25
C ALA A 537 39.72 -36.75 40.26
N SER A 538 40.25 -37.11 39.09
CA SER A 538 41.61 -37.62 38.90
C SER A 538 42.66 -36.58 39.30
N LEU A 539 42.57 -35.36 38.75
CA LEU A 539 43.50 -34.27 39.03
C LEU A 539 43.49 -33.84 40.50
N GLU A 540 42.34 -33.74 41.14
CA GLU A 540 42.22 -33.48 42.58
C GLU A 540 42.96 -34.54 43.41
N THR A 541 42.86 -35.81 43.04
CA THR A 541 43.48 -36.92 43.77
C THR A 541 45.01 -36.87 43.63
N ALA A 542 45.51 -36.68 42.40
CA ALA A 542 46.94 -36.48 42.16
C ALA A 542 47.50 -35.24 42.87
N LEU A 543 46.71 -34.19 43.07
CA LEU A 543 47.07 -33.00 43.84
C LEU A 543 47.15 -33.27 45.35
N ARG A 544 46.21 -34.06 45.92
CA ARG A 544 46.27 -34.50 47.33
C ARG A 544 47.52 -35.34 47.60
N ASP A 545 47.81 -36.32 46.74
CA ASP A 545 48.96 -37.20 46.90
C ASP A 545 50.29 -36.44 46.81
N ARG A 546 50.41 -35.51 45.85
CA ARG A 546 51.55 -34.57 45.79
C ARG A 546 51.65 -33.70 47.05
N GLY A 547 50.52 -33.23 47.60
CA GLY A 547 50.48 -32.51 48.86
C GLY A 547 51.05 -33.32 50.04
N HIS A 548 50.68 -34.60 50.15
CA HIS A 548 51.22 -35.51 51.16
C HIS A 548 52.73 -35.76 51.00
N VAL A 549 53.21 -35.94 49.77
CA VAL A 549 54.66 -36.08 49.49
C VAL A 549 55.43 -34.81 49.87
N ILE A 550 54.92 -33.63 49.53
CA ILE A 550 55.55 -32.34 49.90
C ILE A 550 55.57 -32.14 51.43
N ALA A 551 54.52 -32.56 52.13
CA ALA A 551 54.48 -32.51 53.60
C ALA A 551 55.53 -33.45 54.24
N SER A 552 55.66 -34.67 53.71
CA SER A 552 56.68 -35.64 54.13
C SER A 552 58.10 -35.11 53.94
N LEU A 553 58.42 -34.59 52.75
CA LEU A 553 59.74 -34.04 52.43
C LEU A 553 60.07 -32.81 53.30
N LYS A 554 59.09 -31.96 53.62
CA LYS A 554 59.29 -30.83 54.55
C LYS A 554 59.58 -31.29 55.98
N ALA A 555 58.92 -32.34 56.46
CA ALA A 555 59.21 -32.90 57.78
C ALA A 555 60.62 -33.52 57.84
N GLN A 556 61.03 -34.24 56.79
CA GLN A 556 62.38 -34.80 56.68
C GLN A 556 63.47 -33.73 56.62
N LEU A 557 63.23 -32.62 55.89
CA LEU A 557 64.16 -31.50 55.82
C LEU A 557 64.34 -30.82 57.20
N LEU A 558 63.24 -30.55 57.91
CA LEU A 558 63.28 -29.95 59.25
C LEU A 558 64.03 -30.83 60.27
N GLU A 559 63.87 -32.16 60.17
CA GLU A 559 64.59 -33.11 61.02
C GLU A 559 66.09 -33.19 60.66
N SER A 560 66.45 -33.16 59.36
CA SER A 560 67.86 -33.08 58.95
C SER A 560 68.53 -31.75 59.35
N GLU A 561 67.78 -30.64 59.33
CA GLU A 561 68.24 -29.36 59.87
C GLU A 561 68.44 -29.40 61.39
N ARG A 562 67.58 -30.13 62.12
CA ARG A 562 67.70 -30.31 63.58
C ARG A 562 68.97 -31.10 63.92
N VAL A 563 69.13 -32.28 63.33
CA VAL A 563 70.31 -33.15 63.51
C VAL A 563 71.59 -32.44 63.07
N GLY A 564 71.54 -31.66 61.98
CA GLY A 564 72.69 -30.87 61.51
C GLY A 564 73.13 -29.77 62.49
N LYS A 565 72.19 -29.14 63.22
CA LYS A 565 72.50 -28.15 64.26
C LYS A 565 73.09 -28.83 65.50
N GLU A 566 72.47 -29.93 65.96
CA GLU A 566 72.92 -30.70 67.13
C GLU A 566 74.37 -31.18 66.97
N LEU A 567 74.75 -31.69 65.79
CA LEU A 567 76.13 -32.13 65.50
C LEU A 567 77.15 -30.96 65.38
N VAL A 568 76.71 -29.76 64.99
CA VAL A 568 77.56 -28.56 64.96
C VAL A 568 77.82 -28.05 66.39
N ASP A 569 76.82 -28.08 67.25
CA ASP A 569 76.97 -27.75 68.67
C ASP A 569 77.88 -28.76 69.38
N GLU A 570 77.72 -30.06 69.13
CA GLU A 570 78.63 -31.11 69.64
C GLU A 570 80.09 -30.88 69.20
N LEU A 571 80.32 -30.60 67.90
CA LEU A 571 81.65 -30.22 67.37
C LEU A 571 82.25 -29.00 68.10
N GLY A 572 81.43 -28.01 68.43
CA GLY A 572 81.83 -26.84 69.23
C GLY A 572 82.29 -27.20 70.65
N THR A 573 81.59 -28.14 71.32
CA THR A 573 81.99 -28.61 72.66
C THR A 573 83.31 -29.40 72.63
N VAL A 574 83.53 -30.22 71.61
CA VAL A 574 84.78 -30.98 71.45
C VAL A 574 85.97 -30.03 71.25
N PHE A 575 85.86 -29.05 70.35
CA PHE A 575 86.95 -28.09 70.10
C PHE A 575 87.27 -27.18 71.29
N THR A 576 86.27 -26.76 72.06
CA THR A 576 86.49 -25.92 73.26
C THR A 576 87.14 -26.67 74.42
N SER A 577 87.04 -28.01 74.47
CA SER A 577 87.70 -28.83 75.49
C SER A 577 89.24 -28.90 75.38
N GLY A 578 89.83 -28.40 74.29
CA GLY A 578 91.26 -28.56 73.98
C GLY A 578 92.21 -27.50 74.56
N THR A 579 91.72 -26.40 75.16
CA THR A 579 92.57 -25.23 75.52
C THR A 579 92.20 -24.56 76.84
N ALA A 580 92.69 -25.05 77.99
CA ALA A 580 92.64 -24.32 79.26
C ALA A 580 93.68 -24.79 80.32
N GLU A 581 94.64 -23.93 80.64
CA GLU A 581 95.39 -23.86 81.92
C GLU A 581 96.25 -22.56 81.93
N PRO A 582 96.72 -22.04 83.08
CA PRO A 582 96.39 -22.39 84.47
C PRO A 582 95.97 -21.18 85.35
N GLY A 583 95.30 -21.43 86.48
CA GLY A 583 95.11 -20.43 87.56
C GLY A 583 93.92 -20.68 88.50
N GLY A 584 94.20 -20.95 89.79
CA GLY A 584 93.19 -21.04 90.87
C GLY A 584 93.26 -19.86 91.86
N PRO A 585 92.90 -20.01 93.16
CA PRO A 585 92.31 -21.18 93.84
C PRO A 585 91.11 -20.86 94.79
N GLY A 586 90.39 -21.88 95.30
CA GLY A 586 89.43 -21.70 96.42
C GLY A 586 88.60 -22.91 96.87
N GLN A 587 88.84 -23.38 98.10
CA GLN A 587 87.94 -23.96 99.15
C GLN A 587 86.50 -24.46 98.80
N THR A 588 85.91 -25.53 99.39
CA THR A 588 86.29 -26.48 100.48
C THR A 588 85.32 -27.68 100.54
N THR A 589 85.76 -28.83 101.08
CA THR A 589 84.96 -29.95 101.70
C THR A 589 83.84 -30.64 100.89
N GLY A 590 83.67 -31.97 100.91
CA GLY A 590 84.45 -33.05 101.55
C GLY A 590 83.63 -34.34 101.71
N GLY A 591 84.29 -35.51 101.75
CA GLY A 591 83.67 -36.82 102.03
C GLY A 591 83.79 -37.85 100.88
N GLY A 592 84.20 -39.08 101.22
CA GLY A 592 84.19 -40.26 100.33
C GLY A 592 83.41 -41.41 101.00
N PRO A 593 83.66 -42.70 100.68
CA PRO A 593 84.74 -43.25 99.84
C PRO A 593 84.32 -44.37 98.84
N GLY A 594 85.26 -44.78 97.97
CA GLY A 594 85.40 -46.20 97.55
C GLY A 594 84.92 -46.58 96.14
N GLY A 595 85.83 -46.56 95.17
CA GLY A 595 85.67 -47.17 93.84
C GLY A 595 86.95 -47.05 93.03
N ALA A 596 87.37 -48.12 92.33
CA ALA A 596 88.64 -48.17 91.59
C ALA A 596 88.43 -47.92 90.07
N PRO A 597 89.42 -47.35 89.34
CA PRO A 597 89.31 -47.04 87.90
C PRO A 597 89.45 -48.29 87.02
N PRO A 598 88.88 -48.28 85.80
CA PRO A 598 89.58 -47.76 84.62
C PRO A 598 88.71 -46.74 83.83
N GLY A 599 89.15 -46.10 82.75
CA GLY A 599 90.43 -46.13 82.03
C GLY A 599 90.46 -45.07 80.92
N ASN A 600 91.63 -44.71 80.41
CA ASN A 600 91.81 -43.50 79.58
C ASN A 600 91.47 -43.73 78.09
N GLY A 601 90.19 -43.95 77.76
CA GLY A 601 89.71 -44.26 76.39
C GLY A 601 88.71 -43.28 75.77
N GLY A 602 87.95 -42.52 76.57
CA GLY A 602 86.70 -41.87 76.12
C GLY A 602 86.81 -40.82 74.99
N GLN A 603 87.98 -40.21 74.77
CA GLN A 603 88.17 -39.28 73.64
C GLN A 603 88.39 -40.00 72.29
N GLY A 604 88.86 -41.25 72.29
CA GLY A 604 89.03 -42.02 71.06
C GLY A 604 87.67 -42.41 70.47
N ASP A 605 86.86 -43.12 71.26
CA ASP A 605 85.55 -43.60 70.84
C ASP A 605 84.59 -42.46 70.44
N ALA A 606 84.66 -41.30 71.11
CA ALA A 606 83.86 -40.13 70.76
C ALA A 606 84.23 -39.55 69.38
N VAL A 607 85.52 -39.44 69.05
CA VAL A 607 85.98 -38.96 67.73
C VAL A 607 85.69 -39.99 66.63
N GLU A 608 85.77 -41.28 66.94
CA GLU A 608 85.44 -42.36 66.02
C GLU A 608 83.92 -42.40 65.73
N ALA A 609 83.07 -42.20 66.74
CA ALA A 609 81.62 -42.08 66.57
C ALA A 609 81.23 -40.84 65.75
N LEU A 610 81.84 -39.68 66.05
CA LEU A 610 81.60 -38.42 65.32
C LEU A 610 81.99 -38.54 63.84
N ARG A 611 83.08 -39.27 63.53
CA ARG A 611 83.45 -39.64 62.15
C ARG A 611 82.40 -40.52 61.49
N GLN A 612 81.90 -41.55 62.17
CA GLN A 612 80.87 -42.44 61.62
C GLN A 612 79.55 -41.70 61.34
N GLN A 613 79.18 -40.71 62.18
CA GLN A 613 78.05 -39.81 61.94
C GLN A 613 78.29 -38.87 60.74
N LEU A 614 79.49 -38.27 60.62
CA LEU A 614 79.88 -37.46 59.47
C LEU A 614 79.86 -38.25 58.15
N ASP A 615 80.40 -39.48 58.14
CA ASP A 615 80.34 -40.37 56.98
C ASP A 615 78.89 -40.79 56.67
N ALA A 616 78.02 -40.96 57.67
CA ALA A 616 76.60 -41.23 57.46
C ALA A 616 75.88 -40.03 56.81
N LEU A 617 76.14 -38.81 57.29
CA LEU A 617 75.63 -37.58 56.68
C LEU A 617 76.16 -37.36 55.26
N ALA A 618 77.45 -37.58 55.01
CA ALA A 618 78.04 -37.47 53.68
C ALA A 618 77.39 -38.45 52.68
N ARG A 619 77.12 -39.69 53.12
CA ARG A 619 76.37 -40.69 52.34
C ARG A 619 74.91 -40.28 52.11
N SER A 620 74.24 -39.72 53.12
CA SER A 620 72.87 -39.19 52.99
C SER A 620 72.78 -38.01 52.03
N ALA A 621 73.74 -37.09 52.09
CA ALA A 621 73.83 -35.95 51.17
C ALA A 621 74.04 -36.42 49.73
N ALA A 622 75.01 -37.31 49.50
CA ALA A 622 75.27 -37.90 48.18
C ALA A 622 74.07 -38.67 47.62
N ALA A 623 73.31 -39.38 48.45
CA ALA A 623 72.04 -40.00 48.05
C ALA A 623 71.00 -38.95 47.62
N SER A 624 70.77 -37.92 48.45
CA SER A 624 69.81 -36.85 48.12
C SER A 624 70.18 -36.07 46.85
N GLU A 625 71.48 -35.90 46.55
CA GLU A 625 71.94 -35.28 45.32
C GLU A 625 71.73 -36.21 44.10
N ALA A 626 71.92 -37.52 44.27
CA ALA A 626 71.60 -38.50 43.23
C ALA A 626 70.10 -38.54 42.93
N ASP A 627 69.24 -38.48 43.96
CA ASP A 627 67.78 -38.44 43.80
C ASP A 627 67.32 -37.14 43.09
N LEU A 628 67.92 -35.99 43.43
CA LEU A 628 67.66 -34.72 42.73
C LEU A 628 68.08 -34.77 41.25
N ARG A 629 69.20 -35.42 40.93
CA ARG A 629 69.67 -35.64 39.54
C ARG A 629 68.78 -36.63 38.79
N ALA A 630 68.28 -37.67 39.44
CA ALA A 630 67.31 -38.59 38.87
C ALA A 630 65.95 -37.90 38.61
N ALA A 631 65.51 -37.03 39.52
CA ALA A 631 64.28 -36.25 39.36
C ALA A 631 64.37 -35.26 38.18
N SER A 632 65.50 -34.56 38.00
CA SER A 632 65.67 -33.64 36.87
C SER A 632 65.73 -34.37 35.52
N TRP A 633 66.34 -35.54 35.45
CA TRP A 633 66.24 -36.41 34.26
C TRP A 633 64.81 -36.90 34.01
N LYS A 634 64.04 -37.22 35.04
CA LYS A 634 62.64 -37.63 34.87
C LYS A 634 61.73 -36.48 34.42
N ILE A 635 62.01 -35.25 34.86
CA ILE A 635 61.34 -34.03 34.36
C ILE A 635 61.67 -33.84 32.87
N ALA A 636 62.94 -33.86 32.49
CA ALA A 636 63.35 -33.71 31.08
C ALA A 636 62.81 -34.83 30.16
N GLN A 637 62.60 -36.04 30.68
CA GLN A 637 61.88 -37.10 29.97
C GLN A 637 60.40 -36.73 29.77
N LEU A 638 59.70 -36.33 30.84
CA LEU A 638 58.27 -35.99 30.79
C LEU A 638 57.99 -34.76 29.91
N GLU A 639 58.88 -33.76 29.89
CA GLU A 639 58.78 -32.60 29.00
C GLU A 639 58.88 -33.01 27.52
N ARG A 640 59.69 -34.03 27.21
CA ARG A 640 59.85 -34.60 25.87
C ARG A 640 58.67 -35.48 25.46
N GLU A 641 58.18 -36.31 26.38
CA GLU A 641 56.94 -37.07 26.19
C GLU A 641 55.74 -36.13 25.98
N LEU A 642 55.73 -34.95 26.63
CA LEU A 642 54.71 -33.91 26.44
C LEU A 642 54.85 -33.18 25.10
N SER A 643 56.07 -32.92 24.58
CA SER A 643 56.24 -32.37 23.23
C SER A 643 55.83 -33.38 22.16
N GLU A 644 56.28 -34.63 22.28
CA GLU A 644 55.92 -35.71 21.35
C GLU A 644 54.40 -35.99 21.38
N SER A 645 53.73 -35.84 22.54
CA SER A 645 52.26 -35.88 22.66
C SER A 645 51.55 -34.65 22.08
N ARG A 646 52.21 -33.50 21.96
CA ARG A 646 51.66 -32.30 21.30
C ARG A 646 51.86 -32.33 19.79
N ASP A 647 52.97 -32.89 19.32
CA ASP A 647 53.26 -33.04 17.89
C ASP A 647 52.40 -34.15 17.26
N THR A 648 51.97 -35.14 18.05
CA THR A 648 51.04 -36.21 17.63
C THR A 648 49.56 -35.84 17.80
N ALA A 649 49.23 -34.90 18.68
CA ALA A 649 47.91 -34.24 18.72
C ALA A 649 47.83 -33.22 17.57
N GLY A 650 47.46 -33.71 16.38
CA GLY A 650 47.57 -33.01 15.10
C GLY A 650 47.17 -31.53 15.12
N ALA A 651 48.00 -30.69 14.49
CA ALA A 651 47.86 -29.24 14.53
C ALA A 651 46.45 -28.78 14.12
N PRO A 652 45.86 -27.77 14.81
CA PRO A 652 44.49 -27.35 14.55
C PRO A 652 44.27 -26.83 13.12
N GLN A 653 45.34 -26.43 12.42
CA GLN A 653 45.31 -26.08 10.99
C GLN A 653 45.04 -27.28 10.08
N ALA A 654 45.62 -28.46 10.35
CA ALA A 654 45.35 -29.66 9.55
C ALA A 654 43.90 -30.14 9.73
N LEU A 655 43.38 -30.08 10.96
CA LEU A 655 41.99 -30.41 11.26
C LEU A 655 41.02 -29.35 10.67
N HIS A 656 41.45 -28.10 10.55
CA HIS A 656 40.73 -27.06 9.82
C HIS A 656 40.71 -27.34 8.31
N GLU A 657 41.85 -27.69 7.70
CA GLU A 657 41.95 -28.06 6.28
C GLU A 657 41.11 -29.31 5.93
N GLU A 658 41.04 -30.32 6.81
CA GLU A 658 40.14 -31.47 6.64
C GLU A 658 38.66 -31.06 6.71
N LEU A 659 38.29 -30.14 7.63
CA LEU A 659 36.92 -29.62 7.73
C LEU A 659 36.54 -28.72 6.54
N GLU A 660 37.46 -27.92 6.01
CA GLU A 660 37.24 -27.14 4.79
C GLU A 660 37.06 -28.07 3.57
N GLN A 661 37.88 -29.10 3.43
CA GLN A 661 37.73 -30.11 2.37
C GLN A 661 36.40 -30.87 2.48
N ALA A 662 35.98 -31.25 3.69
CA ALA A 662 34.68 -31.87 3.94
C ALA A 662 33.51 -30.91 3.62
N LEU A 663 33.63 -29.62 3.94
CA LEU A 663 32.63 -28.61 3.62
C LEU A 663 32.50 -28.39 2.11
N VAL A 664 33.62 -28.31 1.38
CA VAL A 664 33.64 -28.20 -0.09
C VAL A 664 33.02 -29.44 -0.74
N ALA A 665 33.32 -30.64 -0.23
CA ALA A 665 32.72 -31.88 -0.71
C ALA A 665 31.18 -31.89 -0.50
N ALA A 666 30.70 -31.52 0.69
CA ALA A 666 29.27 -31.43 0.98
C ALA A 666 28.55 -30.38 0.12
N GLN A 667 29.17 -29.23 -0.14
CA GLN A 667 28.63 -28.22 -1.06
C GLN A 667 28.54 -28.73 -2.50
N ALA A 668 29.55 -29.47 -2.97
CA ALA A 668 29.53 -30.11 -4.29
C ALA A 668 28.43 -31.18 -4.40
N GLU A 669 28.20 -31.97 -3.35
CA GLU A 669 27.10 -32.95 -3.28
C GLU A 669 25.74 -32.25 -3.34
N ILE A 670 25.50 -31.22 -2.52
CA ILE A 670 24.27 -30.41 -2.55
C ILE A 670 24.04 -29.79 -3.94
N ALA A 671 25.09 -29.30 -4.60
CA ALA A 671 25.00 -28.77 -5.96
C ALA A 671 24.70 -29.85 -7.02
N SER A 672 25.06 -31.10 -6.77
CA SER A 672 24.69 -32.25 -7.62
C SER A 672 23.23 -32.67 -7.42
N LEU A 673 22.74 -32.66 -6.18
CA LEU A 673 21.37 -32.99 -5.82
C LEU A 673 20.37 -31.94 -6.35
N ARG A 674 20.72 -30.65 -6.31
CA ARG A 674 19.90 -29.59 -6.97
C ARG A 674 19.78 -29.82 -8.48
N ARG A 675 20.89 -30.10 -9.15
CA ARG A 675 20.92 -30.48 -10.58
C ARG A 675 20.20 -31.80 -10.90
N ALA A 676 19.93 -32.65 -9.91
CA ALA A 676 19.07 -33.82 -10.07
C ALA A 676 17.59 -33.43 -9.96
N ALA A 677 17.21 -32.67 -8.93
CA ALA A 677 15.85 -32.17 -8.74
C ALA A 677 15.38 -31.31 -9.93
N GLU A 678 16.21 -30.38 -10.42
CA GLU A 678 15.94 -29.57 -11.63
C GLU A 678 15.64 -30.44 -12.87
N ARG A 679 16.25 -31.63 -12.98
CA ARG A 679 16.00 -32.57 -14.09
C ARG A 679 14.73 -33.39 -13.88
N GLU A 680 14.36 -33.70 -12.65
CA GLU A 680 13.09 -34.34 -12.32
C GLU A 680 11.90 -33.37 -12.53
N GLU A 681 12.03 -32.11 -12.11
CA GLU A 681 11.06 -31.04 -12.43
C GLU A 681 10.94 -30.82 -13.94
N ALA A 682 12.07 -30.77 -14.67
CA ALA A 682 12.05 -30.67 -16.13
C ALA A 682 11.50 -31.94 -16.82
N ALA A 683 11.54 -33.11 -16.17
CA ALA A 683 10.92 -34.34 -16.68
C ALA A 683 9.41 -34.36 -16.40
N ALA A 684 8.97 -33.90 -15.23
CA ALA A 684 7.55 -33.73 -14.88
C ALA A 684 6.87 -32.72 -15.81
N ALA A 685 7.48 -31.54 -16.02
CA ALA A 685 6.97 -30.55 -16.96
C ALA A 685 6.85 -31.07 -18.40
N ARG A 686 7.71 -32.02 -18.81
CA ARG A 686 7.60 -32.71 -20.11
C ARG A 686 6.49 -33.76 -20.15
N GLN A 687 6.12 -34.36 -19.02
CA GLN A 687 4.96 -35.23 -18.92
C GLN A 687 3.65 -34.42 -18.99
N ASP A 688 3.56 -33.29 -18.28
CA ASP A 688 2.38 -32.40 -18.34
C ASP A 688 2.14 -31.87 -19.77
N VAL A 689 3.18 -31.39 -20.45
CA VAL A 689 3.09 -30.99 -21.88
C VAL A 689 2.72 -32.19 -22.77
N GLY A 690 3.15 -33.40 -22.41
CA GLY A 690 2.81 -34.64 -23.12
C GLY A 690 1.34 -35.06 -23.06
N VAL A 691 0.57 -34.55 -22.10
CA VAL A 691 -0.89 -34.81 -21.98
C VAL A 691 -1.72 -33.76 -22.75
N GLY A 692 -1.18 -32.56 -22.96
CA GLY A 692 -1.93 -31.43 -23.57
C GLY A 692 -1.91 -31.32 -25.10
N ALA A 693 -0.97 -31.96 -25.80
CA ALA A 693 -0.65 -31.61 -27.20
C ALA A 693 -0.51 -32.81 -28.17
N ALA A 694 -1.45 -33.76 -28.13
CA ALA A 694 -1.49 -34.93 -29.02
C ALA A 694 -2.73 -34.94 -29.94
N GLY A 695 -2.84 -33.94 -30.83
CA GLY A 695 -3.96 -33.80 -31.77
C GLY A 695 -3.60 -33.13 -33.10
N GLU A 696 -3.35 -31.83 -33.08
CA GLU A 696 -3.48 -30.97 -34.27
C GLU A 696 -2.15 -30.29 -34.68
N ALA A 697 -1.15 -31.08 -35.09
CA ALA A 697 0.13 -30.56 -35.60
C ALA A 697 0.82 -31.55 -36.57
N ARG A 698 0.09 -32.03 -37.58
CA ARG A 698 0.61 -33.05 -38.53
C ARG A 698 0.26 -32.87 -40.01
N GLN A 699 -0.17 -31.67 -40.39
CA GLN A 699 -0.26 -31.21 -41.77
C GLN A 699 0.47 -29.85 -41.87
N ASP A 700 0.64 -29.34 -43.09
CA ASP A 700 1.32 -28.07 -43.41
C ASP A 700 2.83 -28.01 -43.10
N ALA A 701 3.57 -28.97 -43.67
CA ALA A 701 5.04 -28.97 -43.74
C ALA A 701 5.54 -29.26 -45.17
N SER A 702 5.11 -28.49 -46.17
CA SER A 702 5.53 -28.69 -47.57
C SER A 702 5.40 -27.47 -48.52
N ALA A 703 6.11 -26.37 -48.25
CA ALA A 703 6.51 -25.40 -49.29
C ALA A 703 7.62 -24.44 -48.84
N ALA A 704 8.77 -24.48 -49.53
CA ALA A 704 9.81 -23.46 -49.63
C ALA A 704 10.58 -23.77 -50.94
N PRO A 705 11.30 -22.82 -51.59
CA PRO A 705 11.74 -21.51 -51.10
C PRO A 705 11.36 -20.35 -52.07
N GLU A 706 12.23 -19.32 -52.14
CA GLU A 706 12.11 -18.03 -52.87
C GLU A 706 11.21 -17.01 -52.13
N ASP A 707 11.59 -15.75 -51.91
CA ASP A 707 12.57 -14.90 -52.63
C ASP A 707 13.54 -14.14 -51.66
N ALA A 708 14.56 -13.45 -52.19
CA ALA A 708 15.61 -12.73 -51.46
C ALA A 708 15.80 -11.29 -51.96
N GLY A 709 14.73 -10.48 -51.97
CA GLY A 709 14.73 -9.12 -52.54
C GLY A 709 14.38 -7.94 -51.60
N GLU A 710 13.59 -8.15 -50.54
CA GLU A 710 12.75 -7.06 -49.98
C GLU A 710 13.40 -6.15 -48.91
N ALA A 711 14.54 -6.54 -48.33
CA ALA A 711 15.17 -5.90 -47.17
C ALA A 711 15.82 -4.51 -47.42
N ARG A 712 15.21 -3.65 -48.25
CA ARG A 712 15.70 -2.30 -48.57
C ARG A 712 14.62 -1.19 -48.59
N HIS A 713 13.34 -1.51 -48.40
CA HIS A 713 12.27 -0.48 -48.35
C HIS A 713 11.76 -0.13 -46.94
N ASP A 714 11.92 -1.01 -45.95
CA ASP A 714 11.45 -0.76 -44.57
C ASP A 714 12.17 0.42 -43.89
N GLY A 715 13.40 0.72 -44.31
CA GLY A 715 14.23 1.78 -43.74
C GLY A 715 13.75 3.21 -43.99
N SER A 716 12.79 3.42 -44.90
CA SER A 716 12.12 4.72 -45.09
C SER A 716 10.82 4.84 -44.30
N ALA A 717 9.99 3.78 -44.25
CA ALA A 717 8.71 3.80 -43.53
C ALA A 717 8.91 4.09 -42.03
N ALA A 718 9.87 3.41 -41.40
CA ALA A 718 10.21 3.59 -40.00
C ALA A 718 10.75 5.00 -39.63
N ARG A 719 10.99 5.89 -40.61
CA ARG A 719 11.33 7.30 -40.37
C ARG A 719 10.14 8.25 -40.45
N GLU A 720 9.09 7.88 -41.19
CA GLU A 720 7.85 8.67 -41.25
C GLU A 720 6.97 8.38 -40.02
N GLU A 721 6.91 7.12 -39.55
CA GLU A 721 6.22 6.77 -38.30
C GLU A 721 6.79 7.50 -37.06
N VAL A 722 8.12 7.62 -36.97
CA VAL A 722 8.79 8.37 -35.89
C VAL A 722 8.55 9.89 -36.00
N GLY A 723 8.27 10.40 -37.20
CA GLY A 723 7.82 11.78 -37.39
C GLY A 723 6.42 12.00 -36.83
N ALA A 724 5.45 11.19 -37.27
CA ALA A 724 4.06 11.27 -36.82
C ALA A 724 3.93 11.15 -35.29
N ALA A 725 4.61 10.16 -34.69
CA ALA A 725 4.62 9.97 -33.23
C ALA A 725 5.19 11.17 -32.45
N HIS A 726 6.02 12.02 -33.06
CA HIS A 726 6.55 13.23 -32.41
C HIS A 726 5.56 14.41 -32.49
N ASP A 727 4.72 14.48 -33.52
CA ASP A 727 3.65 15.47 -33.63
C ASP A 727 2.44 15.10 -32.74
N ASP A 728 2.11 13.80 -32.62
CA ASP A 728 1.08 13.32 -31.67
C ASP A 728 1.45 13.67 -30.21
N VAL A 729 2.73 13.53 -29.85
CA VAL A 729 3.26 13.92 -28.52
C VAL A 729 3.26 15.46 -28.34
N ALA A 730 3.29 16.25 -29.41
CA ALA A 730 3.11 17.69 -29.34
C ALA A 730 1.63 18.08 -29.12
N GLY A 731 0.70 17.40 -29.80
CA GLY A 731 -0.75 17.56 -29.61
C GLY A 731 -1.19 17.24 -28.17
N ALA A 732 -0.83 16.04 -27.68
CA ALA A 732 -1.16 15.60 -26.32
C ALA A 732 -0.64 16.55 -25.21
N ARG A 733 0.44 17.31 -25.48
CA ARG A 733 0.94 18.35 -24.56
C ARG A 733 0.13 19.64 -24.58
N GLN A 734 -0.51 19.97 -25.70
CA GLN A 734 -1.43 21.11 -25.78
C GLN A 734 -2.77 20.76 -25.11
N ASP A 735 -3.30 19.57 -25.35
CA ASP A 735 -4.53 19.08 -24.69
C ASP A 735 -4.37 18.99 -23.16
N ALA A 736 -3.21 18.52 -22.68
CA ALA A 736 -2.87 18.51 -21.25
C ALA A 736 -2.75 19.92 -20.65
N SER A 737 -2.40 20.94 -21.44
CA SER A 737 -2.40 22.34 -20.98
C SER A 737 -3.82 22.89 -20.88
N ALA A 738 -4.67 22.64 -21.88
CA ALA A 738 -6.07 23.06 -21.86
C ALA A 738 -6.83 22.43 -20.66
N ALA A 739 -6.66 21.12 -20.45
CA ALA A 739 -7.26 20.41 -19.32
C ALA A 739 -6.75 20.93 -17.95
N HIS A 740 -5.52 21.42 -17.86
CA HIS A 740 -5.01 22.05 -16.65
C HIS A 740 -5.67 23.40 -16.37
N ASP A 741 -5.90 24.21 -17.42
CA ASP A 741 -6.56 25.51 -17.30
C ASP A 741 -8.06 25.37 -17.02
N ASP A 742 -8.74 24.37 -17.59
CA ASP A 742 -10.12 24.01 -17.24
C ASP A 742 -10.25 23.58 -15.76
N VAL A 743 -9.30 22.79 -15.25
CA VAL A 743 -9.22 22.42 -13.83
C VAL A 743 -8.92 23.62 -12.94
N ALA A 744 -8.20 24.64 -13.43
CA ALA A 744 -8.00 25.90 -12.71
C ALA A 744 -9.30 26.73 -12.65
N GLY A 745 -10.06 26.79 -13.75
CA GLY A 745 -11.39 27.42 -13.80
C GLY A 745 -12.38 26.77 -12.84
N ALA A 746 -12.55 25.45 -12.93
CA ALA A 746 -13.45 24.69 -12.06
C ALA A 746 -13.10 24.83 -10.55
N ARG A 747 -11.83 25.08 -10.20
CA ARG A 747 -11.41 25.39 -8.82
C ARG A 747 -11.80 26.81 -8.38
N GLN A 748 -11.84 27.78 -9.30
CA GLN A 748 -12.32 29.14 -9.01
C GLN A 748 -13.84 29.13 -8.82
N ASP A 749 -14.59 28.47 -9.69
CA ASP A 749 -16.05 28.31 -9.55
C ASP A 749 -16.41 27.58 -8.25
N ALA A 750 -15.68 26.52 -7.89
CA ALA A 750 -15.85 25.81 -6.63
C ALA A 750 -15.43 26.62 -5.38
N SER A 751 -14.69 27.72 -5.54
CA SER A 751 -14.44 28.68 -4.45
C SER A 751 -15.55 29.71 -4.33
N ALA A 752 -16.01 30.30 -5.44
CA ALA A 752 -17.15 31.22 -5.45
C ALA A 752 -18.42 30.57 -4.87
N ALA A 753 -18.74 29.34 -5.28
CA ALA A 753 -19.88 28.59 -4.76
C ALA A 753 -19.76 28.24 -3.26
N ARG A 754 -18.55 28.22 -2.69
CA ARG A 754 -18.35 28.03 -1.23
C ARG A 754 -18.56 29.32 -0.47
N ASP A 755 -18.11 30.45 -1.03
CA ASP A 755 -18.30 31.77 -0.44
C ASP A 755 -19.78 32.19 -0.49
N ASP A 756 -20.50 31.87 -1.58
CA ASP A 756 -21.96 32.03 -1.68
C ASP A 756 -22.71 31.19 -0.62
N VAL A 757 -22.31 29.93 -0.42
CA VAL A 757 -22.88 29.05 0.61
C VAL A 757 -22.52 29.52 2.04
N ALA A 758 -21.37 30.17 2.23
CA ALA A 758 -21.01 30.79 3.49
C ALA A 758 -21.89 32.03 3.77
N GLY A 759 -22.10 32.90 2.77
CA GLY A 759 -22.99 34.06 2.88
C GLY A 759 -24.44 33.67 3.18
N ALA A 760 -24.98 32.69 2.44
CA ALA A 760 -26.33 32.16 2.69
C ALA A 760 -26.48 31.52 4.09
N ARG A 761 -25.38 31.01 4.66
CA ARG A 761 -25.36 30.46 6.03
C ARG A 761 -25.36 31.55 7.11
N GLU A 762 -24.79 32.72 6.85
CA GLU A 762 -24.91 33.89 7.74
C GLU A 762 -26.31 34.52 7.67
N GLU A 763 -26.91 34.64 6.47
CA GLU A 763 -28.27 35.20 6.31
C GLU A 763 -29.37 34.34 6.99
N LEU A 764 -29.21 33.01 7.03
CA LEU A 764 -30.24 32.11 7.57
C LEU A 764 -30.23 31.97 9.11
N GLY A 765 -29.18 32.44 9.80
CA GLY A 765 -29.19 32.61 11.26
C GLY A 765 -29.44 31.36 12.13
N VAL A 766 -29.23 30.15 11.60
CA VAL A 766 -29.55 28.89 12.31
C VAL A 766 -28.44 28.54 13.32
N PRO A 767 -28.73 28.44 14.64
CA PRO A 767 -27.73 28.04 15.62
C PRO A 767 -27.35 26.55 15.46
N PRO A 768 -26.08 26.16 15.69
CA PRO A 768 -25.56 24.83 15.37
C PRO A 768 -26.26 23.69 16.13
N GLU A 769 -26.78 23.98 17.33
CA GLU A 769 -27.50 23.05 18.21
C GLU A 769 -28.71 22.38 17.54
N VAL A 770 -29.37 23.08 16.60
CA VAL A 770 -30.51 22.54 15.83
C VAL A 770 -30.06 21.47 14.82
N ILE A 771 -28.85 21.62 14.27
CA ILE A 771 -28.29 20.67 13.30
C ILE A 771 -27.87 19.38 13.99
N GLU A 772 -27.26 19.47 15.18
CA GLU A 772 -26.90 18.28 15.97
C GLU A 772 -28.14 17.47 16.39
N GLN A 773 -29.23 18.15 16.79
CA GLN A 773 -30.50 17.47 17.11
C GLN A 773 -31.14 16.80 15.88
N ALA A 774 -31.05 17.41 14.69
CA ALA A 774 -31.54 16.79 13.46
C ALA A 774 -30.73 15.55 13.08
N VAL A 775 -29.39 15.59 13.19
CA VAL A 775 -28.52 14.44 12.92
C VAL A 775 -28.77 13.29 13.90
N LEU A 776 -28.97 13.59 15.19
CA LEU A 776 -29.32 12.57 16.19
C LEU A 776 -30.67 11.91 15.88
N LEU A 777 -31.69 12.68 15.48
CA LEU A 777 -32.99 12.12 15.05
C LEU A 777 -32.87 11.24 13.81
N GLN A 778 -32.06 11.63 12.82
CA GLN A 778 -31.77 10.83 11.63
C GLN A 778 -31.11 9.48 11.99
N GLN A 779 -30.14 9.50 12.93
CA GLN A 779 -29.45 8.30 13.40
C GLN A 779 -30.36 7.36 14.19
N VAL A 780 -31.27 7.89 15.03
CA VAL A 780 -32.28 7.08 15.73
C VAL A 780 -33.28 6.47 14.75
N ALA A 781 -33.70 7.19 13.70
CA ALA A 781 -34.59 6.64 12.67
C ALA A 781 -33.95 5.45 11.94
N SER A 782 -32.71 5.61 11.42
CA SER A 782 -32.01 4.52 10.73
C SER A 782 -31.70 3.31 11.63
N ALA A 783 -31.49 3.53 12.94
CA ALA A 783 -31.29 2.45 13.90
C ALA A 783 -32.58 1.64 14.19
N VAL A 784 -33.76 2.23 13.97
CA VAL A 784 -35.05 1.53 14.06
C VAL A 784 -35.36 0.77 12.77
N GLU A 785 -35.05 1.34 11.60
CA GLU A 785 -35.24 0.66 10.30
C GLU A 785 -34.30 -0.54 10.11
N ALA A 786 -33.12 -0.55 10.75
CA ALA A 786 -32.21 -1.69 10.76
C ALA A 786 -32.54 -2.77 11.82
N GLY A 787 -33.69 -2.67 12.50
CA GLY A 787 -34.04 -3.46 13.68
C GLY A 787 -35.21 -4.43 13.54
N VAL A 788 -35.68 -4.72 12.32
CA VAL A 788 -36.85 -5.58 12.01
C VAL A 788 -36.53 -6.52 10.84
#